data_AF-A0A2V2VWM3-F1
#
_entry.id   AF-A0A2V2VWM3-F1
#
_cell.length_a   1.000
_cell.length_b   1.000
_cell.length_c   1.000
_cell.angle_alpha   90.00
_cell.angle_beta   90.00
_cell.angle_gamma   90.00
#
_symmetry.space_group_name_H-M   'P 1'
#
loop_
_entity.id
_entity.type
_entity.pdbx_description
1 polymer ?
#
loop_
_entity_poly.entity_id
_entity_poly.type
_entity_poly.pdbx_seq_one_letter_code
_entity_poly.pdbx_strand_id
1 'polypeptide(L)'
;MESIEWIHISENRLWAENLMKQLMEKDAEEIKPPKLNIWGNIHDDTVSFESYWCTLLSQKFRHPAYVAFRTSLFSALPLMYIGDRYPDVFPMHTLLALFGVAYSKDTVGEQICMISTMIPVLLWMMLWGSLMHLFNLLAHQTAWWCAVFFGAFGIGLVGDVRGRKLAILMTLIVMEVERAQLMVEKGALLPLLVGRDAFLALGFACFQSFIPPFTMCKRVDEAMAGAWVYIGEVVHNSVKACWSENPIDAAVALSKTSSEPLQKIFTTVSFELSFVHYEPWESPLRLQLRSERIKVIGGIMPMLHALVGVVRALHAAQRSRSPLDNDQSVVSPGVGVIRGRLEEALEPYLQALKVTLKQLGCVLNPREVVATVPFDDLQSATSSLQSTIDKIHYDMMKGRFGNVDPVWYMQIVFSHLMMVLIGEELLRYAELMRNFDCSRYTSTSRRILDFFFLEHWKDFWAELPKRLTLATPNDVRLAKDAFKLACGYTLACVYTLCIDFDSVYYFGMTILMGVGLQATGDSLVAGLQRVAGLAFAAALAYVIRRHHKSDLEAYPIAIVLIAVALFTSSFPAYFNCSFYCALLIPSMMHMVAMPLMMFSRVISSSLTVMTYYAIVVFVFPVDTIRVLHNSEVWVMNGISDYLSSLIRLLQAPVDDREPDVMQEIHALKACSTGLWRAVRQLPPKIKTASLEPTIVVNLTLSMSKMSFTRCCAACSHRWTSCFWV
;
A
#
# COMPACT_ATOMS: atom_id res chain seq x y z
N MET A 1 -11.54 6.72 -14.10
CA MET A 1 -11.98 7.87 -14.92
C MET A 1 -13.45 7.66 -15.16
N GLU A 2 -14.32 8.44 -14.50
CA GLU A 2 -15.77 8.31 -14.68
C GLU A 2 -16.21 8.87 -16.04
N SER A 3 -17.35 8.36 -16.50
CA SER A 3 -17.91 8.49 -17.85
C SER A 3 -18.16 9.94 -18.24
N ILE A 4 -17.36 10.44 -19.18
CA ILE A 4 -17.69 11.62 -19.97
C ILE A 4 -18.96 11.28 -20.77
N GLU A 5 -20.01 12.09 -20.67
CA GLU A 5 -21.25 11.93 -21.43
C GLU A 5 -20.97 12.11 -22.93
N TRP A 6 -20.83 10.97 -23.63
CA TRP A 6 -20.49 10.90 -25.04
C TRP A 6 -21.49 11.59 -25.97
N ILE A 7 -22.72 11.83 -25.49
CA ILE A 7 -23.81 12.48 -26.25
C ILE A 7 -23.46 13.94 -26.59
N HIS A 8 -22.89 14.70 -25.65
CA HIS A 8 -22.51 16.10 -25.90
C HIS A 8 -21.26 16.25 -26.80
N ILE A 9 -20.35 15.26 -26.80
CA ILE A 9 -19.23 15.26 -27.76
C ILE A 9 -19.73 14.95 -29.18
N SER A 10 -20.72 14.07 -29.33
CA SER A 10 -21.33 13.82 -30.65
C SER A 10 -22.09 15.03 -31.18
N GLU A 11 -22.77 15.80 -30.31
CA GLU A 11 -23.41 17.06 -30.68
C GLU A 11 -22.38 18.14 -31.06
N ASN A 12 -21.23 18.20 -30.38
CA ASN A 12 -20.13 19.10 -30.76
C ASN A 12 -19.45 18.71 -32.09
N ARG A 13 -19.38 17.42 -32.44
CA ARG A 13 -18.89 16.98 -33.75
C ARG A 13 -19.87 17.34 -34.87
N LEU A 14 -21.17 17.14 -34.65
CA LEU A 14 -22.23 17.59 -35.56
C LEU A 14 -22.24 19.12 -35.70
N TRP A 15 -21.99 19.86 -34.61
CA TRP A 15 -21.85 21.31 -34.63
C TRP A 15 -20.61 21.75 -35.42
N ALA A 16 -19.45 21.12 -35.22
CA ALA A 16 -18.23 21.43 -35.97
C ALA A 16 -18.35 21.11 -37.47
N GLU A 17 -18.98 19.99 -37.83
CA GLU A 17 -19.26 19.63 -39.23
C GLU A 17 -20.27 20.59 -39.89
N ASN A 18 -21.29 21.03 -39.16
CA ASN A 18 -22.25 22.01 -39.66
C ASN A 18 -21.66 23.43 -39.74
N LEU A 19 -20.81 23.83 -38.78
CA LEU A 19 -20.08 25.09 -38.79
C LEU A 19 -19.11 25.14 -39.98
N MET A 20 -18.39 24.04 -40.27
CA MET A 20 -17.46 23.99 -41.38
C MET A 20 -18.17 23.95 -42.75
N LYS A 21 -19.37 23.36 -42.83
CA LYS A 21 -20.25 23.47 -44.01
C LYS A 21 -20.79 24.88 -44.21
N GLN A 22 -21.21 25.56 -43.15
CA GLN A 22 -21.79 26.90 -43.23
C GLN A 22 -20.74 28.01 -43.41
N LEU A 23 -19.52 27.85 -42.88
CA LEU A 23 -18.39 28.76 -43.16
C LEU A 23 -17.93 28.71 -44.63
N MET A 24 -18.34 27.69 -45.39
CA MET A 24 -18.14 27.61 -46.84
C MET A 24 -19.28 28.28 -47.64
N GLU A 25 -20.42 28.57 -47.01
CA GLU A 25 -21.51 29.33 -47.62
C GLU A 25 -21.38 30.81 -47.25
N LYS A 26 -21.34 31.69 -48.26
CA LYS A 26 -20.80 33.06 -48.14
C LYS A 26 -21.62 34.06 -47.31
N ASP A 27 -22.71 33.67 -46.66
CA ASP A 27 -23.61 34.58 -45.94
C ASP A 27 -24.24 33.91 -44.68
N ALA A 28 -23.45 33.63 -43.63
CA ALA A 28 -23.98 33.05 -42.39
C ALA A 28 -23.83 34.00 -41.19
N GLU A 29 -24.97 34.34 -40.56
CA GLU A 29 -25.10 35.14 -39.34
C GLU A 29 -24.28 34.57 -38.16
N GLU A 30 -23.77 35.45 -37.29
CA GLU A 30 -23.03 35.09 -36.07
C GLU A 30 -23.88 34.23 -35.11
N ILE A 31 -23.72 32.90 -35.17
CA ILE A 31 -24.25 32.00 -34.15
C ILE A 31 -23.34 32.09 -32.92
N LYS A 32 -23.88 32.58 -31.79
CA LYS A 32 -23.18 32.60 -30.50
C LYS A 32 -22.74 31.18 -30.14
N PRO A 33 -21.45 30.96 -29.79
CA PRO A 33 -20.96 29.64 -29.42
C PRO A 33 -21.75 29.12 -28.20
N PRO A 34 -22.06 27.81 -28.13
CA PRO A 34 -22.61 27.24 -26.91
C PRO A 34 -21.62 27.52 -25.78
N LYS A 35 -22.13 28.03 -24.65
CA LYS A 35 -21.31 28.26 -23.46
C LYS A 35 -20.66 26.94 -23.06
N LEU A 36 -19.38 26.82 -23.36
CA LEU A 36 -18.50 25.82 -22.76
C LEU A 36 -18.48 26.15 -21.26
N ASN A 37 -19.30 25.45 -20.49
CA ASN A 37 -19.08 25.33 -19.06
C ASN A 37 -17.84 24.45 -18.90
N ILE A 38 -16.66 25.05 -19.08
CA ILE A 38 -15.44 24.53 -18.49
C ILE A 38 -15.76 24.49 -17.00
N TRP A 39 -15.83 23.30 -16.42
CA TRP A 39 -15.94 23.18 -14.98
C TRP A 39 -14.65 23.79 -14.43
N GLY A 40 -14.75 25.06 -14.03
CA GLY A 40 -13.69 25.79 -13.40
C GLY A 40 -13.27 25.02 -12.15
N ASN A 41 -11.96 25.02 -11.91
CA ASN A 41 -11.29 24.59 -10.69
C ASN A 41 -11.89 23.34 -10.01
N ILE A 42 -11.15 22.23 -10.00
CA ILE A 42 -11.52 21.03 -9.22
C ILE A 42 -11.58 21.33 -7.70
N HIS A 43 -11.15 22.54 -7.30
CA HIS A 43 -11.23 23.12 -5.97
C HIS A 43 -12.41 24.08 -5.77
N ASP A 44 -13.30 24.25 -6.75
CA ASP A 44 -14.52 25.02 -6.60
C ASP A 44 -15.56 24.15 -5.89
N ASP A 45 -15.95 24.52 -4.68
CA ASP A 45 -16.92 23.81 -3.83
C ASP A 45 -18.36 23.81 -4.40
N THR A 46 -18.55 24.34 -5.62
CA THR A 46 -19.82 24.39 -6.37
C THR A 46 -20.16 23.06 -7.06
N VAL A 47 -19.83 21.94 -6.40
CA VAL A 47 -20.10 20.59 -6.89
C VAL A 47 -21.63 20.34 -6.81
N SER A 48 -22.26 19.98 -7.93
CA SER A 48 -23.71 19.85 -8.03
C SER A 48 -24.26 18.75 -7.10
N PHE A 49 -25.48 18.91 -6.58
CA PHE A 49 -26.12 17.89 -5.74
C PHE A 49 -26.20 16.51 -6.43
N GLU A 50 -26.32 16.50 -7.75
CA GLU A 50 -26.30 15.29 -8.57
C GLU A 50 -24.96 14.54 -8.46
N SER A 51 -23.83 15.25 -8.49
CA SER A 51 -22.51 14.63 -8.33
C SER A 51 -22.28 14.09 -6.92
N TYR A 52 -22.85 14.72 -5.88
CA TYR A 52 -22.91 14.14 -4.53
C TYR A 52 -23.70 12.83 -4.52
N TRP A 53 -24.86 12.79 -5.18
CA TRP A 53 -25.67 11.58 -5.29
C TRP A 53 -24.93 10.47 -6.04
N CYS A 54 -24.30 10.77 -7.19
CA CYS A 54 -23.46 9.83 -7.93
C CYS A 54 -22.30 9.29 -7.07
N THR A 55 -21.69 10.14 -6.24
CA THR A 55 -20.62 9.73 -5.31
C THR A 55 -21.14 8.75 -4.25
N LEU A 56 -22.33 8.99 -3.68
CA LEU A 56 -22.98 8.07 -2.73
C LEU A 56 -23.37 6.74 -3.38
N LEU A 57 -23.72 6.75 -4.67
CA LEU A 57 -24.02 5.55 -5.44
C LEU A 57 -22.74 4.77 -5.84
N SER A 58 -21.58 5.43 -5.83
CA SER A 58 -20.30 4.83 -6.23
C SER A 58 -19.91 3.66 -5.33
N GLN A 59 -19.42 2.58 -5.93
CA GLN A 59 -18.90 1.40 -5.22
C GLN A 59 -17.75 1.77 -4.26
N LYS A 60 -16.97 2.80 -4.59
CA LYS A 60 -15.87 3.31 -3.77
C LYS A 60 -16.34 3.92 -2.45
N PHE A 61 -17.56 4.43 -2.38
CA PHE A 61 -18.16 4.95 -1.15
C PHE A 61 -18.90 3.83 -0.39
N ARG A 62 -19.70 3.05 -1.11
CA ARG A 62 -20.56 2.00 -0.52
C ARG A 62 -19.77 0.88 0.14
N HIS A 63 -18.66 0.43 -0.46
CA HIS A 63 -17.89 -0.69 0.07
C HIS A 63 -17.26 -0.37 1.45
N PRO A 64 -16.52 0.74 1.62
CA PRO A 64 -16.07 1.22 2.94
C PRO A 64 -17.18 1.37 3.97
N ALA A 65 -18.30 2.00 3.58
CA ALA A 65 -19.43 2.22 4.50
C ALA A 65 -19.98 0.88 4.98
N TYR A 66 -20.17 -0.06 4.05
CA TYR A 66 -20.65 -1.40 4.36
C TYR A 66 -19.71 -2.15 5.33
N VAL A 67 -18.39 -2.12 5.07
CA VAL A 67 -17.39 -2.79 5.94
C VAL A 67 -17.37 -2.17 7.34
N ALA A 68 -17.48 -0.85 7.43
CA ALA A 68 -17.53 -0.13 8.70
C ALA A 68 -18.76 -0.53 9.54
N PHE A 69 -19.95 -0.57 8.92
CA PHE A 69 -21.18 -1.02 9.59
C PHE A 69 -21.14 -2.50 9.97
N ARG A 70 -20.59 -3.35 9.09
CA ARG A 70 -20.42 -4.78 9.37
C ARG A 70 -19.56 -5.02 10.61
N THR A 71 -18.41 -4.34 10.68
CA THR A 71 -17.47 -4.47 11.79
C THR A 71 -18.08 -3.96 13.10
N SER A 72 -18.76 -2.81 13.07
CA SER A 72 -19.38 -2.25 14.27
C SER A 72 -20.55 -3.09 14.78
N LEU A 73 -21.37 -3.65 13.89
CA LEU A 73 -22.56 -4.43 14.27
C LEU A 73 -22.23 -5.87 14.70
N PHE A 74 -21.34 -6.57 13.99
CA PHE A 74 -21.09 -7.99 14.21
C PHE A 74 -19.84 -8.30 15.05
N SER A 75 -18.93 -7.33 15.22
CA SER A 75 -17.75 -7.49 16.07
C SER A 75 -17.83 -6.59 17.30
N ALA A 76 -17.95 -5.27 17.13
CA ALA A 76 -17.90 -4.34 18.26
C ALA A 76 -19.10 -4.48 19.21
N LEU A 77 -20.34 -4.44 18.71
CA LEU A 77 -21.55 -4.52 19.56
C LEU A 77 -21.58 -5.79 20.46
N PRO A 78 -21.47 -7.02 19.93
CA PRO A 78 -21.55 -8.21 20.76
C PRO A 78 -20.47 -8.24 21.84
N LEU A 79 -19.25 -7.80 21.50
CA LEU A 79 -18.12 -7.78 22.42
C LEU A 79 -18.26 -6.69 23.49
N MET A 80 -18.81 -5.52 23.14
CA MET A 80 -19.16 -4.47 24.12
C MET A 80 -20.22 -5.00 25.10
N TYR A 81 -21.29 -5.60 24.58
CA TYR A 81 -22.37 -6.14 25.41
C TYR A 81 -21.90 -7.26 26.34
N ILE A 82 -21.09 -8.21 25.83
CA ILE A 82 -20.51 -9.29 26.65
C ILE A 82 -19.59 -8.71 27.74
N GLY A 83 -18.75 -7.74 27.38
CA GLY A 83 -17.83 -7.09 28.31
C GLY A 83 -18.56 -6.38 29.46
N ASP A 84 -19.61 -5.62 29.16
CA ASP A 84 -20.39 -4.92 30.19
C ASP A 84 -21.24 -5.86 31.05
N ARG A 85 -21.80 -6.93 30.48
CA ARG A 85 -22.74 -7.80 31.20
C ARG A 85 -22.04 -8.83 32.10
N TYR A 86 -20.82 -9.24 31.76
CA TYR A 86 -20.10 -10.31 32.44
C TYR A 86 -18.66 -9.95 32.87
N PRO A 87 -18.44 -8.82 33.57
CA PRO A 87 -17.09 -8.37 33.94
C PRO A 87 -16.36 -9.35 34.85
N ASP A 88 -17.06 -10.08 35.72
CA ASP A 88 -16.47 -11.06 36.65
C ASP A 88 -15.97 -12.34 35.97
N VAL A 89 -16.50 -12.63 34.78
CA VAL A 89 -16.16 -13.81 33.98
C VAL A 89 -14.97 -13.53 33.06
N PHE A 90 -14.90 -12.33 32.48
CA PHE A 90 -13.93 -11.93 31.48
C PHE A 90 -12.87 -10.98 32.07
N PRO A 91 -11.65 -11.45 32.40
CA PRO A 91 -10.58 -10.57 32.89
C PRO A 91 -10.23 -9.44 31.91
N MET A 92 -10.47 -9.62 30.60
CA MET A 92 -10.23 -8.61 29.56
C MET A 92 -11.50 -7.90 29.08
N HIS A 93 -12.56 -7.82 29.90
CA HIS A 93 -13.87 -7.31 29.49
C HIS A 93 -13.84 -5.95 28.77
N THR A 94 -13.00 -5.00 29.19
CA THR A 94 -12.88 -3.68 28.55
C THR A 94 -12.14 -3.67 27.22
N LEU A 95 -11.40 -4.73 26.90
CA LEU A 95 -10.59 -4.86 25.68
C LEU A 95 -11.22 -5.78 24.63
N LEU A 96 -12.25 -6.55 24.98
CA LEU A 96 -12.91 -7.47 24.06
C LEU A 96 -13.28 -6.77 22.75
N ALA A 97 -14.04 -5.67 22.84
CA ALA A 97 -14.46 -4.90 21.68
C ALA A 97 -13.30 -4.24 20.93
N LEU A 98 -12.27 -3.80 21.65
CA LEU A 98 -11.04 -3.23 21.07
C LEU A 98 -10.34 -4.26 20.17
N PHE A 99 -10.15 -5.49 20.66
CA PHE A 99 -9.54 -6.57 19.86
C PHE A 99 -10.42 -6.99 18.69
N GLY A 100 -11.74 -7.01 18.88
CA GLY A 100 -12.69 -7.28 17.81
C GLY A 100 -12.57 -6.29 16.66
N VAL A 101 -12.49 -4.99 16.94
CA VAL A 101 -12.32 -3.93 15.93
C VAL A 101 -10.91 -3.97 15.32
N ALA A 102 -9.88 -4.10 16.16
CA ALA A 102 -8.48 -4.07 15.72
C ALA A 102 -8.12 -5.20 14.73
N TYR A 103 -8.73 -6.37 14.92
CA TYR A 103 -8.42 -7.58 14.15
C TYR A 103 -9.47 -7.94 13.11
N SER A 104 -10.46 -7.08 12.91
CA SER A 104 -11.37 -7.20 11.78
C SER A 104 -10.69 -6.76 10.49
N LYS A 105 -10.86 -7.55 9.45
CA LYS A 105 -10.40 -7.29 8.08
C LYS A 105 -11.57 -7.26 7.11
N ASP A 106 -11.35 -6.60 6.00
CA ASP A 106 -12.35 -6.38 4.95
C ASP A 106 -12.66 -7.69 4.23
N THR A 107 -11.62 -8.45 3.90
CA THR A 107 -11.72 -9.69 3.12
C THR A 107 -11.50 -10.94 3.96
N VAL A 108 -12.07 -12.06 3.52
CA VAL A 108 -11.94 -13.35 4.23
C VAL A 108 -10.50 -13.86 4.22
N GLY A 109 -9.79 -13.75 3.09
CA GLY A 109 -8.37 -14.14 3.00
C GLY A 109 -7.48 -13.37 3.99
N GLU A 110 -7.65 -12.05 4.10
CA GLU A 110 -6.92 -11.24 5.08
C GLU A 110 -7.30 -11.62 6.52
N GLN A 111 -8.57 -11.90 6.79
CA GLN A 111 -9.03 -12.29 8.13
C GLN A 111 -8.41 -13.63 8.56
N ILE A 112 -8.40 -14.63 7.68
CA ILE A 112 -7.80 -15.94 7.97
C ILE A 112 -6.28 -15.81 8.11
N CYS A 113 -5.62 -15.00 7.29
CA CYS A 113 -4.20 -14.68 7.46
C CYS A 113 -3.96 -14.06 8.85
N MET A 114 -4.77 -13.09 9.25
CA MET A 114 -4.65 -12.44 10.55
C MET A 114 -4.81 -13.44 11.70
N ILE A 115 -5.80 -14.33 11.62
CA ILE A 115 -6.05 -15.39 12.62
C ILE A 115 -4.88 -16.37 12.69
N SER A 116 -4.36 -16.81 11.54
CA SER A 116 -3.21 -17.73 11.49
C SER A 116 -1.97 -17.13 12.17
N THR A 117 -1.76 -15.82 12.03
CA THR A 117 -0.67 -15.13 12.73
C THR A 117 -0.95 -14.88 14.21
N MET A 118 -2.22 -14.76 14.60
CA MET A 118 -2.64 -14.54 15.98
C MET A 118 -2.54 -15.78 16.85
N ILE A 119 -2.87 -16.95 16.33
CA ILE A 119 -2.88 -18.19 17.11
C ILE A 119 -1.51 -18.43 17.79
N PRO A 120 -0.36 -18.38 17.09
CA PRO A 120 0.95 -18.49 17.74
C PRO A 120 1.23 -17.40 18.77
N VAL A 121 0.76 -16.17 18.53
CA VAL A 121 0.95 -15.03 19.44
C VAL A 121 0.15 -15.22 20.73
N LEU A 122 -1.08 -15.71 20.64
CA LEU A 122 -1.92 -16.03 21.79
C LEU A 122 -1.37 -17.24 22.57
N LEU A 123 -0.87 -18.27 21.86
CA LEU A 123 -0.18 -19.40 22.49
C LEU A 123 1.07 -18.93 23.25
N TRP A 124 1.87 -18.05 22.65
CA TRP A 124 3.02 -17.43 23.30
C TRP A 124 2.61 -16.62 24.54
N MET A 125 1.57 -15.80 24.44
CA MET A 125 1.04 -15.01 25.55
C MET A 125 0.65 -15.90 26.73
N MET A 126 -0.10 -16.98 26.47
CA MET A 126 -0.50 -17.94 27.50
C MET A 126 0.70 -18.66 28.12
N LEU A 127 1.66 -19.07 27.30
CA LEU A 127 2.90 -19.71 27.76
C LEU A 127 3.72 -18.75 28.65
N TRP A 128 3.93 -17.52 28.19
CA TRP A 128 4.73 -16.52 28.90
C TRP A 128 4.14 -16.20 30.27
N GLY A 129 2.83 -15.90 30.35
CA GLY A 129 2.16 -15.65 31.63
C GLY A 129 2.23 -16.87 32.57
N SER A 130 2.04 -18.08 32.03
CA SER A 130 2.17 -19.31 32.82
C SER A 130 3.59 -19.48 33.40
N LEU A 131 4.63 -19.11 32.66
CA LEU A 131 6.02 -19.13 33.15
C LEU A 131 6.24 -18.11 34.27
N MET A 132 5.63 -16.93 34.19
CA MET A 132 5.74 -15.91 35.26
C MET A 132 5.17 -16.41 36.58
N HIS A 133 4.04 -17.11 36.50
CA HIS A 133 3.43 -17.75 37.66
C HIS A 133 4.29 -18.92 38.19
N LEU A 134 4.77 -19.79 37.30
CA LEU A 134 5.60 -20.95 37.65
C LEU A 134 6.88 -20.54 38.41
N PHE A 135 7.56 -19.49 37.96
CA PHE A 135 8.78 -18.98 38.60
C PHE A 135 8.51 -18.00 39.74
N ASN A 136 7.23 -17.78 40.11
CA ASN A 136 6.81 -16.82 41.14
C ASN A 136 7.43 -15.42 40.96
N LEU A 137 7.60 -14.98 39.71
CA LEU A 137 8.27 -13.72 39.38
C LEU A 137 7.43 -12.50 39.81
N LEU A 138 6.11 -12.69 39.92
CA LEU A 138 5.15 -11.69 40.38
C LEU A 138 5.37 -11.24 41.83
N ALA A 139 5.89 -12.12 42.70
CA ALA A 139 6.23 -11.79 44.08
C ALA A 139 7.50 -10.92 44.20
N HIS A 140 8.32 -10.87 43.15
CA HIS A 140 9.61 -10.19 43.14
C HIS A 140 9.63 -9.06 42.10
N GLN A 141 9.40 -7.82 42.55
CA GLN A 141 9.26 -6.64 41.69
C GLN A 141 10.43 -6.44 40.71
N THR A 142 11.67 -6.66 41.15
CA THR A 142 12.86 -6.52 40.29
C THR A 142 12.91 -7.59 39.20
N ALA A 143 12.57 -8.83 39.54
CA ALA A 143 12.54 -9.95 38.61
C ALA A 143 11.41 -9.79 37.58
N TRP A 144 10.25 -9.26 38.00
CA TRP A 144 9.14 -8.92 37.10
C TRP A 144 9.54 -7.88 36.04
N TRP A 145 10.19 -6.78 36.44
CA TRP A 145 10.66 -5.77 35.48
C TRP A 145 11.73 -6.31 34.52
N CYS A 146 12.61 -7.19 35.01
CA CYS A 146 13.55 -7.89 34.16
C CYS A 146 12.81 -8.77 33.15
N ALA A 147 11.78 -9.51 33.58
CA ALA A 147 10.98 -10.35 32.69
C ALA A 147 10.22 -9.53 31.64
N VAL A 148 9.65 -8.38 31.98
CA VAL A 148 9.03 -7.45 31.02
C VAL A 148 10.02 -7.06 29.91
N PHE A 149 11.22 -6.63 30.30
CA PHE A 149 12.25 -6.21 29.36
C PHE A 149 12.76 -7.37 28.51
N PHE A 150 13.17 -8.48 29.14
CA PHE A 150 13.75 -9.63 28.45
C PHE A 150 12.73 -10.41 27.63
N GLY A 151 11.46 -10.41 28.01
CA GLY A 151 10.37 -10.97 27.20
C GLY A 151 10.20 -10.19 25.89
N ALA A 152 10.09 -8.86 25.97
CA ALA A 152 10.01 -8.00 24.79
C ALA A 152 11.28 -8.09 23.92
N PHE A 153 12.45 -8.12 24.54
CA PHE A 153 13.74 -8.25 23.84
C PHE A 153 13.88 -9.61 23.14
N GLY A 154 13.54 -10.70 23.83
CA GLY A 154 13.61 -12.07 23.28
C GLY A 154 12.73 -12.25 22.05
N ILE A 155 11.50 -11.75 22.09
CA ILE A 155 10.60 -11.73 20.91
C ILE A 155 11.16 -10.82 19.81
N GLY A 156 11.77 -9.69 20.20
CA GLY A 156 12.46 -8.79 19.28
C GLY A 156 13.56 -9.48 18.44
N LEU A 157 14.24 -10.47 19.02
CA LEU A 157 15.30 -11.27 18.38
C LEU A 157 14.78 -12.32 17.40
N VAL A 158 13.48 -12.65 17.41
CA VAL A 158 12.86 -13.68 16.56
C VAL A 158 12.74 -13.25 15.08
N GLY A 159 13.29 -12.10 14.68
CA GLY A 159 13.43 -11.71 13.27
C GLY A 159 12.16 -11.10 12.65
N ASP A 160 12.01 -11.19 11.34
CA ASP A 160 10.90 -10.63 10.56
C ASP A 160 9.63 -11.50 10.59
N VAL A 161 9.22 -11.93 11.78
CA VAL A 161 7.89 -12.54 11.95
C VAL A 161 6.84 -11.44 11.86
N ARG A 162 5.85 -11.60 10.96
CA ARG A 162 4.72 -10.65 10.78
C ARG A 162 4.03 -10.29 12.10
N GLY A 163 4.02 -11.22 13.06
CA GLY A 163 3.46 -11.06 14.42
C GLY A 163 4.42 -10.54 15.51
N ARG A 164 5.68 -10.16 15.23
CA ARG A 164 6.67 -9.79 16.27
C ARG A 164 6.20 -8.66 17.19
N LYS A 165 5.78 -7.52 16.64
CA LYS A 165 5.35 -6.34 17.44
C LYS A 165 4.10 -6.66 18.25
N LEU A 166 3.21 -7.44 17.65
CA LEU A 166 2.00 -7.91 18.26
C LEU A 166 2.27 -8.89 19.41
N ALA A 167 3.26 -9.78 19.27
CA ALA A 167 3.69 -10.66 20.36
C ALA A 167 4.31 -9.89 21.53
N ILE A 168 5.11 -8.84 21.25
CA ILE A 168 5.61 -7.95 22.30
C ILE A 168 4.44 -7.28 23.03
N LEU A 169 3.48 -6.72 22.29
CA LEU A 169 2.29 -6.11 22.87
C LEU A 169 1.51 -7.10 23.75
N MET A 170 1.21 -8.30 23.24
CA MET A 170 0.48 -9.32 23.99
C MET A 170 1.23 -9.83 25.23
N THR A 171 2.56 -9.89 25.15
CA THR A 171 3.42 -10.24 26.29
C THR A 171 3.27 -9.22 27.42
N LEU A 172 3.21 -7.93 27.10
CA LEU A 172 3.01 -6.89 28.11
C LEU A 172 1.58 -6.90 28.64
N ILE A 173 0.61 -7.19 27.76
CA ILE A 173 -0.80 -7.28 28.12
C ILE A 173 -1.04 -8.35 29.20
N VAL A 174 -0.45 -9.53 29.05
CA VAL A 174 -0.58 -10.58 30.09
C VAL A 174 0.15 -10.18 31.39
N MET A 175 1.33 -9.58 31.29
CA MET A 175 2.13 -9.17 32.46
C MET A 175 1.42 -8.14 33.34
N GLU A 176 0.81 -7.13 32.72
CA GLU A 176 0.07 -6.08 33.43
C GLU A 176 -1.24 -6.62 34.03
N VAL A 177 -1.95 -7.56 33.38
CA VAL A 177 -3.19 -8.14 33.93
C VAL A 177 -2.87 -9.00 35.13
N GLU A 178 -1.82 -9.81 35.05
CA GLU A 178 -1.34 -10.58 36.21
C GLU A 178 -0.94 -9.68 37.37
N ARG A 179 -0.36 -8.50 37.09
CA ARG A 179 0.03 -7.54 38.12
C ARG A 179 -1.15 -6.80 38.73
N ALA A 180 -2.15 -6.42 37.94
CA ALA A 180 -3.36 -5.76 38.40
C ALA A 180 -4.26 -6.72 39.21
N GLN A 181 -4.35 -7.97 38.76
CA GLN A 181 -5.21 -9.00 39.38
C GLN A 181 -4.47 -9.89 40.39
N LEU A 182 -3.26 -9.50 40.81
CA LEU A 182 -2.45 -10.19 41.81
C LEU A 182 -3.21 -10.43 43.13
N MET A 183 -4.21 -9.60 43.42
CA MET A 183 -5.06 -9.65 44.62
C MET A 183 -6.29 -10.57 44.49
N VAL A 184 -6.52 -11.20 43.32
CA VAL A 184 -7.72 -12.02 43.04
C VAL A 184 -7.34 -13.52 43.00
N GLU A 185 -8.12 -14.38 43.66
CA GLU A 185 -7.89 -15.82 43.90
C GLU A 185 -7.68 -16.72 42.64
N LYS A 186 -7.70 -16.18 41.42
CA LYS A 186 -7.65 -16.95 40.15
C LYS A 186 -6.21 -17.26 39.64
N GLY A 187 -5.20 -17.09 40.49
CA GLY A 187 -3.79 -16.84 40.16
C GLY A 187 -3.13 -17.70 39.06
N ALA A 188 -3.32 -19.02 39.04
CA ALA A 188 -2.63 -19.89 38.08
C ALA A 188 -3.33 -20.02 36.71
N LEU A 189 -4.65 -19.82 36.66
CA LEU A 189 -5.46 -19.97 35.44
C LEU A 189 -5.63 -18.66 34.68
N LEU A 190 -5.20 -17.54 35.26
CA LEU A 190 -5.37 -16.21 34.69
C LEU A 190 -4.82 -16.05 33.27
N PRO A 191 -3.62 -16.56 32.90
CA PRO A 191 -3.09 -16.44 31.54
C PRO A 191 -3.97 -17.16 30.51
N LEU A 192 -4.55 -18.30 30.89
CA LEU A 192 -5.46 -19.08 30.05
C LEU A 192 -6.80 -18.37 29.87
N LEU A 193 -7.32 -17.72 30.92
CA LEU A 193 -8.54 -16.91 30.84
C LEU A 193 -8.35 -15.68 29.95
N VAL A 194 -7.19 -15.01 30.05
CA VAL A 194 -6.82 -13.90 29.16
C VAL A 194 -6.70 -14.38 27.70
N GLY A 195 -6.08 -15.55 27.49
CA GLY A 195 -6.04 -16.20 26.18
C GLY A 195 -7.41 -16.49 25.60
N ARG A 196 -8.31 -17.07 26.40
CA ARG A 196 -9.71 -17.34 26.02
C ARG A 196 -10.44 -16.08 25.58
N ASP A 197 -10.31 -14.99 26.32
CA ASP A 197 -10.96 -13.71 26.01
C ASP A 197 -10.49 -13.15 24.66
N ALA A 198 -9.18 -13.22 24.40
CA ALA A 198 -8.60 -12.82 23.12
C ALA A 198 -9.05 -13.73 21.96
N PHE A 199 -9.15 -15.04 22.19
CA PHE A 199 -9.72 -15.98 21.20
C PHE A 199 -11.19 -15.69 20.90
N LEU A 200 -11.99 -15.33 21.92
CA LEU A 200 -13.38 -14.96 21.73
C LEU A 200 -13.50 -13.71 20.83
N ALA A 201 -12.74 -12.66 21.13
CA ALA A 201 -12.71 -11.45 20.32
C ALA A 201 -12.28 -11.74 18.86
N LEU A 202 -11.27 -12.59 18.68
CA LEU A 202 -10.82 -13.02 17.36
C LEU A 202 -11.90 -13.85 16.62
N GLY A 203 -12.70 -14.64 17.34
CA GLY A 203 -13.83 -15.39 16.81
C GLY A 203 -14.92 -14.47 16.23
N PHE A 204 -15.28 -13.41 16.94
CA PHE A 204 -16.24 -12.40 16.43
C PHE A 204 -15.67 -11.60 15.24
N ALA A 205 -14.37 -11.25 15.28
CA ALA A 205 -13.69 -10.63 14.14
C ALA A 205 -13.61 -11.57 12.91
N CYS A 206 -13.51 -12.88 13.13
CA CYS A 206 -13.61 -13.88 12.08
C CYS A 206 -15.02 -13.94 11.51
N PHE A 207 -16.02 -14.06 12.39
CA PHE A 207 -17.42 -14.20 12.03
C PHE A 207 -17.92 -13.04 11.18
N GLN A 208 -17.58 -11.79 11.53
CA GLN A 208 -17.99 -10.63 10.73
C GLN A 208 -17.49 -10.69 9.28
N SER A 209 -16.32 -11.29 9.02
CA SER A 209 -15.76 -11.35 7.66
C SER A 209 -16.59 -12.20 6.71
N PHE A 210 -17.42 -13.11 7.23
CA PHE A 210 -18.29 -13.98 6.45
C PHE A 210 -19.66 -13.36 6.11
N ILE A 211 -19.97 -12.13 6.56
CA ILE A 211 -21.34 -11.57 6.47
C ILE A 211 -21.41 -10.22 5.73
N PRO A 212 -21.77 -10.20 4.43
CA PRO A 212 -21.46 -11.19 3.42
C PRO A 212 -19.94 -11.24 3.16
N PRO A 213 -19.46 -12.34 2.59
CA PRO A 213 -18.03 -12.51 2.35
C PRO A 213 -17.57 -11.65 1.18
N PHE A 214 -16.56 -10.81 1.43
CA PHE A 214 -15.75 -10.23 0.35
C PHE A 214 -14.50 -11.08 0.16
N THR A 215 -14.26 -11.48 -1.08
CA THR A 215 -13.14 -12.36 -1.44
C THR A 215 -12.01 -11.55 -2.06
N MET A 216 -10.78 -11.81 -1.62
CA MET A 216 -9.57 -11.30 -2.26
C MET A 216 -9.42 -11.82 -3.68
N CYS A 217 -9.90 -13.03 -3.97
CA CYS A 217 -9.87 -13.54 -5.34
C CYS A 217 -10.59 -12.65 -6.32
N LYS A 218 -11.79 -12.20 -5.96
CA LYS A 218 -12.57 -11.31 -6.82
C LYS A 218 -11.82 -9.99 -7.06
N ARG A 219 -11.23 -9.41 -6.01
CA ARG A 219 -10.45 -8.16 -6.11
C ARG A 219 -9.22 -8.33 -7.01
N VAL A 220 -8.47 -9.42 -6.82
CA VAL A 220 -7.29 -9.74 -7.62
C VAL A 220 -7.66 -10.04 -9.08
N ASP A 221 -8.73 -10.80 -9.33
CA ASP A 221 -9.20 -11.13 -10.66
C ASP A 221 -9.72 -9.89 -11.41
N GLU A 222 -10.46 -9.00 -10.74
CA GLU A 222 -10.89 -7.71 -11.29
C GLU A 222 -9.70 -6.79 -11.61
N ALA A 223 -8.70 -6.73 -10.73
CA ALA A 223 -7.49 -5.95 -10.95
C ALA A 223 -6.66 -6.48 -12.12
N MET A 224 -6.50 -7.81 -12.24
CA MET A 224 -5.82 -8.44 -13.37
C MET A 224 -6.59 -8.26 -14.67
N ALA A 225 -7.93 -8.40 -14.66
CA ALA A 225 -8.77 -8.15 -15.83
C ALA A 225 -8.63 -6.69 -16.30
N GLY A 226 -8.64 -5.75 -15.36
CA GLY A 226 -8.36 -4.33 -15.64
C GLY A 226 -6.97 -4.11 -16.24
N ALA A 227 -5.95 -4.82 -15.76
CA ALA A 227 -4.60 -4.75 -16.31
C ALA A 227 -4.55 -5.19 -17.79
N TRP A 228 -5.18 -6.32 -18.13
CA TRP A 228 -5.23 -6.80 -19.51
C TRP A 228 -5.93 -5.81 -20.45
N VAL A 229 -7.07 -5.26 -20.04
CA VAL A 229 -7.79 -4.24 -20.82
C VAL A 229 -6.92 -3.00 -21.00
N TYR A 230 -6.25 -2.54 -19.94
CA TYR A 230 -5.40 -1.36 -19.98
C TYR A 230 -4.18 -1.53 -20.90
N ILE A 231 -3.59 -2.72 -20.99
CA ILE A 231 -2.53 -3.02 -21.98
C ILE A 231 -3.05 -2.76 -23.40
N GLY A 232 -4.24 -3.24 -23.72
CA GLY A 232 -4.88 -3.02 -25.02
C GLY A 232 -5.13 -1.53 -25.29
N GLU A 233 -5.58 -0.78 -24.28
CA GLU A 233 -5.77 0.67 -24.37
C GLU A 233 -4.45 1.42 -24.61
N VAL A 234 -3.35 1.02 -23.95
CA VAL A 234 -2.03 1.63 -24.17
C VAL A 234 -1.55 1.41 -25.60
N VAL A 235 -1.68 0.19 -26.13
CA VAL A 235 -1.30 -0.10 -27.52
C VAL A 235 -2.17 0.70 -28.50
N HIS A 236 -3.49 0.72 -28.30
CA HIS A 236 -4.41 1.50 -29.13
C HIS A 236 -4.11 3.00 -29.10
N ASN A 237 -3.89 3.57 -27.91
CA ASN A 237 -3.53 4.98 -27.75
C ASN A 237 -2.15 5.29 -28.34
N SER A 238 -1.21 4.34 -28.31
CA SER A 238 0.11 4.49 -28.95
C SER A 238 -0.01 4.58 -30.46
N VAL A 239 -0.83 3.72 -31.08
CA VAL A 239 -1.09 3.78 -32.53
C VAL A 239 -1.83 5.08 -32.89
N LYS A 240 -2.85 5.46 -32.11
CA LYS A 240 -3.55 6.73 -32.31
C LYS A 240 -2.61 7.92 -32.21
N ALA A 241 -1.67 7.92 -31.28
CA ALA A 241 -0.67 8.98 -31.14
C ALA A 241 0.35 9.01 -32.29
N CYS A 242 0.70 7.86 -32.88
CA CYS A 242 1.58 7.79 -34.05
C CYS A 242 0.94 8.31 -35.35
N TRP A 243 -0.35 8.06 -35.55
CA TRP A 243 -1.00 8.26 -36.85
C TRP A 243 -2.08 9.36 -36.88
N SER A 244 -2.39 9.98 -35.74
CA SER A 244 -3.36 11.08 -35.71
C SER A 244 -2.80 12.33 -36.41
N GLU A 245 -3.57 12.85 -37.36
CA GLU A 245 -3.26 14.10 -38.07
C GLU A 245 -3.49 15.34 -37.19
N ASN A 246 -4.35 15.21 -36.18
CA ASN A 246 -4.68 16.30 -35.28
C ASN A 246 -3.74 16.28 -34.05
N PRO A 247 -2.90 17.31 -33.85
CA PRO A 247 -1.91 17.34 -32.77
C PRO A 247 -2.55 17.27 -31.38
N ILE A 248 -3.79 17.73 -31.23
CA ILE A 248 -4.53 17.67 -29.97
C ILE A 248 -4.93 16.23 -29.65
N ASP A 249 -5.45 15.50 -30.63
CA ASP A 249 -5.81 14.08 -30.47
C ASP A 249 -4.58 13.21 -30.17
N ALA A 250 -3.45 13.52 -30.81
CA ALA A 250 -2.18 12.86 -30.54
C ALA A 250 -1.70 13.12 -29.09
N ALA A 251 -1.74 14.37 -28.63
CA ALA A 251 -1.34 14.73 -27.26
C ALA A 251 -2.25 14.09 -26.20
N VAL A 252 -3.56 14.03 -26.45
CA VAL A 252 -4.54 13.35 -25.57
C VAL A 252 -4.30 11.83 -25.54
N ALA A 253 -3.99 11.23 -26.68
CA ALA A 253 -3.64 9.81 -26.72
C ALA A 253 -2.33 9.52 -25.98
N LEU A 254 -1.32 10.39 -26.15
CA LEU A 254 -0.02 10.28 -25.49
C LEU A 254 -0.12 10.38 -23.96
N SER A 255 -0.97 11.25 -23.43
CA SER A 255 -1.19 11.36 -21.97
C SER A 255 -1.79 10.09 -21.36
N LYS A 256 -2.48 9.27 -22.17
CA LYS A 256 -3.08 7.99 -21.77
C LYS A 256 -2.15 6.78 -21.92
N THR A 257 -0.90 6.98 -22.35
CA THR A 257 0.11 5.91 -22.50
C THR A 257 0.95 5.66 -21.23
N SER A 258 0.55 6.21 -20.07
CA SER A 258 1.32 6.07 -18.82
C SER A 258 1.41 4.60 -18.38
N SER A 259 2.59 4.13 -17.98
CA SER A 259 2.76 2.79 -17.40
C SER A 259 2.47 2.73 -15.89
N GLU A 260 2.28 3.88 -15.24
CA GLU A 260 2.11 4.00 -13.79
C GLU A 260 0.95 3.14 -13.24
N PRO A 261 -0.23 3.07 -13.89
CA PRO A 261 -1.31 2.21 -13.41
C PRO A 261 -0.94 0.73 -13.41
N LEU A 262 -0.20 0.25 -14.42
CA LEU A 262 0.26 -1.13 -14.50
C LEU A 262 1.31 -1.42 -13.43
N GLN A 263 2.28 -0.53 -13.22
CA GLN A 263 3.27 -0.68 -12.15
C GLN A 263 2.62 -0.77 -10.76
N LYS A 264 1.59 0.05 -10.53
CA LYS A 264 0.79 -0.02 -9.30
C LYS A 264 0.15 -1.39 -9.12
N ILE A 265 -0.45 -1.96 -10.17
CA ILE A 265 -1.03 -3.31 -10.14
C ILE A 265 0.02 -4.36 -9.78
N PHE A 266 1.23 -4.28 -10.33
CA PHE A 266 2.32 -5.21 -9.96
C PHE A 266 2.69 -5.14 -8.48
N THR A 267 2.72 -3.94 -7.90
CA THR A 267 3.02 -3.79 -6.47
C THR A 267 1.87 -4.26 -5.58
N THR A 268 0.62 -3.96 -5.94
CA THR A 268 -0.55 -4.27 -5.11
C THR A 268 -0.97 -5.73 -5.26
N VAL A 269 -1.13 -6.23 -6.48
CA VAL A 269 -1.66 -7.59 -6.74
C VAL A 269 -0.68 -8.66 -6.28
N SER A 270 0.63 -8.44 -6.42
CA SER A 270 1.63 -9.40 -5.92
C SER A 270 1.52 -9.57 -4.40
N PHE A 271 1.23 -8.50 -3.67
CA PHE A 271 0.99 -8.56 -2.23
C PHE A 271 -0.37 -9.20 -1.91
N GLU A 272 -1.44 -8.81 -2.61
CA GLU A 272 -2.79 -9.35 -2.41
C GLU A 272 -2.90 -10.85 -2.71
N LEU A 273 -2.12 -11.36 -3.66
CA LEU A 273 -2.01 -12.80 -3.95
C LEU A 273 -1.55 -13.61 -2.75
N SER A 274 -0.75 -13.02 -1.86
CA SER A 274 -0.37 -13.70 -0.62
C SER A 274 -1.58 -13.96 0.28
N PHE A 275 -2.61 -13.12 0.25
CA PHE A 275 -3.86 -13.31 1.00
C PHE A 275 -4.83 -14.26 0.31
N VAL A 276 -4.80 -14.34 -1.02
CA VAL A 276 -5.56 -15.34 -1.79
C VAL A 276 -5.18 -16.77 -1.36
N HIS A 277 -3.93 -16.98 -0.92
CA HIS A 277 -3.49 -18.24 -0.35
C HIS A 277 -4.27 -18.66 0.91
N TYR A 278 -4.94 -17.74 1.60
CA TYR A 278 -5.68 -18.02 2.83
C TYR A 278 -7.16 -18.29 2.58
N GLU A 279 -7.65 -18.19 1.35
CA GLU A 279 -9.06 -18.45 1.03
C GLU A 279 -9.35 -19.95 0.86
N PRO A 280 -10.35 -20.52 1.56
CA PRO A 280 -10.56 -21.97 1.62
C PRO A 280 -11.13 -22.57 0.33
N TRP A 281 -11.76 -21.76 -0.53
CA TRP A 281 -12.32 -22.20 -1.81
C TRP A 281 -11.33 -22.16 -2.96
N GLU A 282 -10.11 -21.64 -2.77
CA GLU A 282 -9.13 -21.52 -3.84
C GLU A 282 -8.23 -22.73 -3.96
N SER A 283 -8.09 -23.25 -5.18
CA SER A 283 -7.17 -24.34 -5.47
C SER A 283 -5.73 -23.82 -5.64
N PRO A 284 -4.70 -24.61 -5.25
CA PRO A 284 -3.30 -24.23 -5.48
C PRO A 284 -3.00 -23.97 -6.96
N LEU A 285 -3.66 -24.73 -7.84
CA LEU A 285 -3.61 -24.58 -9.28
C LEU A 285 -4.02 -23.16 -9.72
N ARG A 286 -5.18 -22.68 -9.27
CA ARG A 286 -5.67 -21.34 -9.64
C ARG A 286 -4.73 -20.24 -9.14
N LEU A 287 -4.16 -20.40 -7.96
CA LEU A 287 -3.19 -19.44 -7.41
C LEU A 287 -1.91 -19.37 -8.28
N GLN A 288 -1.41 -20.52 -8.74
CA GLN A 288 -0.26 -20.58 -9.63
C GLN A 288 -0.55 -20.01 -11.01
N LEU A 289 -1.73 -20.28 -11.57
CA LEU A 289 -2.18 -19.66 -12.83
C LEU A 289 -2.24 -18.13 -12.75
N ARG A 290 -2.68 -17.57 -11.61
CA ARG A 290 -2.65 -16.11 -11.40
C ARG A 290 -1.22 -15.58 -11.32
N SER A 291 -0.32 -16.29 -10.64
CA SER A 291 1.11 -15.94 -10.61
C SER A 291 1.74 -15.98 -11.99
N GLU A 292 1.42 -16.99 -12.80
CA GLU A 292 1.88 -17.09 -14.19
C GLU A 292 1.38 -15.93 -15.05
N ARG A 293 0.12 -15.51 -14.92
CA ARG A 293 -0.40 -14.33 -15.61
C ARG A 293 0.37 -13.07 -15.28
N ILE A 294 0.68 -12.85 -14.00
CA ILE A 294 1.50 -11.70 -13.61
C ILE A 294 2.88 -11.77 -14.27
N LYS A 295 3.49 -12.96 -14.37
CA LYS A 295 4.75 -13.13 -15.10
C LYS A 295 4.61 -12.77 -16.59
N VAL A 296 3.52 -13.17 -17.23
CA VAL A 296 3.25 -12.86 -18.65
C VAL A 296 3.05 -11.35 -18.85
N ILE A 297 2.24 -10.69 -18.01
CA ILE A 297 2.10 -9.23 -18.03
C ILE A 297 3.47 -8.58 -17.80
N GLY A 298 4.30 -9.15 -16.91
CA GLY A 298 5.66 -8.68 -16.64
C GLY A 298 6.59 -8.83 -17.85
N GLY A 299 6.42 -9.89 -18.65
CA GLY A 299 7.11 -10.09 -19.92
C GLY A 299 6.67 -9.12 -21.02
N ILE A 300 5.41 -8.69 -21.02
CA ILE A 300 4.86 -7.71 -21.98
C ILE A 300 5.30 -6.27 -21.65
N MET A 301 5.55 -5.98 -20.37
CA MET A 301 5.83 -4.63 -19.89
C MET A 301 7.04 -3.94 -20.57
N PRO A 302 8.20 -4.58 -20.79
CA PRO A 302 9.31 -3.98 -21.54
C PRO A 302 8.92 -3.56 -22.97
N MET A 303 8.09 -4.35 -23.65
CA MET A 303 7.63 -4.06 -25.01
C MET A 303 6.69 -2.85 -25.04
N LEU A 304 5.81 -2.75 -24.03
CA LEU A 304 4.96 -1.56 -23.84
C LEU A 304 5.80 -0.31 -23.57
N HIS A 305 6.80 -0.39 -22.69
CA HIS A 305 7.68 0.75 -22.41
C HIS A 305 8.46 1.18 -23.65
N ALA A 306 8.97 0.22 -24.43
CA ALA A 306 9.66 0.49 -25.68
C ALA A 306 8.73 1.16 -26.70
N LEU A 307 7.51 0.65 -26.87
CA LEU A 307 6.49 1.24 -27.74
C LEU A 307 6.19 2.70 -27.35
N VAL A 308 5.89 2.94 -26.07
CA VAL A 308 5.58 4.28 -25.56
C VAL A 308 6.78 5.23 -25.70
N GLY A 309 8.00 4.75 -25.45
CA GLY A 309 9.22 5.54 -25.63
C GLY A 309 9.41 5.99 -27.08
N VAL A 310 9.16 5.10 -28.03
CA VAL A 310 9.28 5.41 -29.46
C VAL A 310 8.18 6.34 -29.96
N VAL A 311 6.93 6.16 -29.50
CA VAL A 311 5.82 7.06 -29.83
C VAL A 311 6.11 8.48 -29.35
N ARG A 312 6.67 8.64 -28.14
CA ARG A 312 7.10 9.95 -27.62
C ARG A 312 8.22 10.58 -28.44
N ALA A 313 9.19 9.77 -28.87
CA ALA A 313 10.28 10.24 -29.73
C ALA A 313 9.77 10.69 -31.11
N LEU A 314 8.85 9.94 -31.72
CA LEU A 314 8.20 10.29 -32.99
C LEU A 314 7.42 11.61 -32.87
N HIS A 315 6.64 11.76 -31.79
CA HIS A 315 5.86 12.98 -31.57
C HIS A 315 6.76 14.21 -31.32
N ALA A 316 7.84 14.06 -30.55
CA ALA A 316 8.82 15.13 -30.33
C ALA A 316 9.52 15.54 -31.65
N ALA A 317 9.89 14.56 -32.48
CA ALA A 317 10.49 14.82 -33.79
C ALA A 317 9.52 15.55 -34.73
N GLN A 318 8.23 15.18 -34.74
CA GLN A 318 7.20 15.89 -35.51
C GLN A 318 7.00 17.34 -35.04
N ARG A 319 7.01 17.60 -33.73
CA ARG A 319 6.91 18.96 -33.16
C ARG A 319 8.11 19.85 -33.47
N SER A 320 9.30 19.26 -33.63
CA SER A 320 10.54 19.99 -33.95
C SER A 320 10.62 20.44 -35.42
N ARG A 321 9.76 19.92 -36.30
CA ARG A 321 9.63 20.40 -37.68
C ARG A 321 8.78 21.67 -37.68
N SER A 322 9.44 22.81 -37.89
CA SER A 322 8.83 24.15 -37.87
C SER A 322 7.70 24.32 -38.91
N PRO A 323 6.63 25.07 -38.62
CA PRO A 323 5.61 25.47 -39.60
C PRO A 323 6.11 26.47 -40.66
N LEU A 324 7.36 26.95 -40.57
CA LEU A 324 7.96 27.86 -41.57
C LEU A 324 8.46 27.15 -42.85
N ASP A 325 8.50 25.81 -42.88
CA ASP A 325 8.79 25.01 -44.09
C ASP A 325 7.52 24.61 -44.88
N ASN A 326 6.40 25.30 -44.61
CA ASN A 326 5.08 24.95 -45.15
C ASN A 326 4.89 25.14 -46.66
N ASP A 327 5.87 25.67 -47.40
CA ASP A 327 5.78 25.76 -48.86
C ASP A 327 6.32 24.51 -49.59
N GLN A 328 6.85 23.49 -48.90
CA GLN A 328 7.36 22.27 -49.56
C GLN A 328 7.05 20.92 -48.89
N SER A 329 6.29 20.86 -47.78
CA SER A 329 5.97 19.57 -47.14
C SER A 329 4.77 18.85 -47.78
N VAL A 330 4.89 18.55 -49.09
CA VAL A 330 4.18 17.39 -49.64
C VAL A 330 4.70 16.20 -48.83
N VAL A 331 3.86 15.62 -47.96
CA VAL A 331 4.14 14.35 -47.27
C VAL A 331 4.76 13.44 -48.32
N SER A 332 6.05 13.07 -48.14
CA SER A 332 6.76 12.35 -49.20
C SER A 332 5.89 11.18 -49.65
N PRO A 333 5.67 10.98 -50.96
CA PRO A 333 4.70 9.98 -51.44
C PRO A 333 4.97 8.58 -50.87
N GLY A 334 6.22 8.27 -50.53
CA GLY A 334 6.60 7.05 -49.81
C GLY A 334 6.01 6.92 -48.40
N VAL A 335 5.92 8.00 -47.62
CA VAL A 335 5.31 8.02 -46.27
C VAL A 335 3.80 7.76 -46.34
N GLY A 336 3.11 8.34 -47.32
CA GLY A 336 1.68 8.10 -47.53
C GLY A 336 1.36 6.64 -47.91
N VAL A 337 2.19 6.04 -48.76
CA VAL A 337 2.05 4.62 -49.15
C VAL A 337 2.35 3.68 -47.99
N ILE A 338 3.37 3.98 -47.17
CA ILE A 338 3.71 3.20 -45.96
C ILE A 338 2.57 3.29 -44.93
N ARG A 339 2.02 4.50 -44.72
CA ARG A 339 0.89 4.74 -43.83
C ARG A 339 -0.35 3.95 -44.24
N GLY A 340 -0.79 4.05 -45.49
CA GLY A 340 -1.98 3.33 -45.97
C GLY A 340 -1.86 1.81 -45.82
N ARG A 341 -0.69 1.25 -46.16
CA ARG A 341 -0.43 -0.20 -45.98
C ARG A 341 -0.43 -0.64 -44.51
N LEU A 342 0.10 0.19 -43.61
CA LEU A 342 0.12 -0.12 -42.18
C LEU A 342 -1.27 0.04 -41.54
N GLU A 343 -2.02 1.09 -41.87
CA GLU A 343 -3.37 1.33 -41.36
C GLU A 343 -4.32 0.17 -41.71
N GLU A 344 -4.23 -0.39 -42.93
CA GLU A 344 -4.99 -1.58 -43.34
C GLU A 344 -4.69 -2.82 -42.48
N ALA A 345 -3.44 -3.00 -42.03
CA ALA A 345 -3.02 -4.13 -41.20
C ALA A 345 -3.19 -3.88 -39.68
N LEU A 346 -3.18 -2.62 -39.25
CA LEU A 346 -3.23 -2.21 -37.85
C LEU A 346 -4.62 -2.37 -37.23
N GLU A 347 -5.68 -1.98 -37.93
CA GLU A 347 -7.04 -2.02 -37.38
C GLU A 347 -7.49 -3.46 -37.03
N PRO A 348 -7.30 -4.47 -37.92
CA PRO A 348 -7.59 -5.87 -37.58
C PRO A 348 -6.76 -6.37 -36.39
N TYR A 349 -5.49 -5.98 -36.30
CA TYR A 349 -4.61 -6.33 -35.19
C TYR A 349 -5.09 -5.73 -33.86
N LEU A 350 -5.40 -4.42 -33.83
CA LEU A 350 -5.86 -3.75 -32.62
C LEU A 350 -7.18 -4.34 -32.11
N GLN A 351 -8.10 -4.67 -33.02
CA GLN A 351 -9.36 -5.30 -32.66
C GLN A 351 -9.16 -6.72 -32.13
N ALA A 352 -8.34 -7.54 -32.79
CA ALA A 352 -8.01 -8.89 -32.33
C ALA A 352 -7.31 -8.87 -30.96
N LEU A 353 -6.34 -7.96 -30.77
CA LEU A 353 -5.64 -7.77 -29.50
C LEU A 353 -6.62 -7.36 -28.38
N LYS A 354 -7.49 -6.38 -28.63
CA LYS A 354 -8.48 -5.90 -27.65
C LYS A 354 -9.44 -7.01 -27.22
N VAL A 355 -9.96 -7.79 -28.16
CA VAL A 355 -10.88 -8.90 -27.86
C VAL A 355 -10.16 -9.99 -27.06
N THR A 356 -8.95 -10.37 -27.50
CA THR A 356 -8.14 -11.40 -26.81
C THR A 356 -7.84 -10.99 -25.37
N LEU A 357 -7.34 -9.76 -25.15
CA LEU A 357 -7.00 -9.26 -23.81
C LEU A 357 -8.24 -9.15 -22.90
N LYS A 358 -9.37 -8.70 -23.44
CA LYS A 358 -10.63 -8.63 -22.68
C LYS A 358 -11.07 -10.01 -22.21
N GLN A 359 -10.99 -11.03 -23.07
CA GLN A 359 -11.40 -12.38 -22.72
C GLN A 359 -10.40 -13.11 -21.82
N LEU A 360 -9.09 -12.86 -22.00
CA LEU A 360 -8.05 -13.30 -21.07
C LEU A 360 -8.30 -12.80 -19.65
N GLY A 361 -8.84 -11.59 -19.51
CA GLY A 361 -9.26 -11.04 -18.22
C GLY A 361 -10.45 -11.77 -17.58
N CYS A 362 -11.31 -12.44 -18.36
CA CYS A 362 -12.55 -13.05 -17.85
C CYS A 362 -12.40 -14.52 -17.42
N VAL A 363 -11.44 -15.25 -17.99
CA VAL A 363 -11.34 -16.71 -17.86
C VAL A 363 -9.99 -17.07 -17.29
N LEU A 364 -9.92 -17.95 -16.29
CA LEU A 364 -8.65 -18.35 -15.62
C LEU A 364 -8.19 -19.77 -15.95
N ASN A 365 -9.10 -20.74 -16.06
CA ASN A 365 -8.74 -22.15 -16.21
C ASN A 365 -8.14 -22.43 -17.61
N PRO A 366 -7.07 -23.25 -17.74
CA PRO A 366 -6.39 -23.45 -19.03
C PRO A 366 -7.30 -23.97 -20.14
N ARG A 367 -8.17 -24.95 -19.82
CA ARG A 367 -9.14 -25.52 -20.77
C ARG A 367 -10.14 -24.49 -21.27
N GLU A 368 -10.60 -23.63 -20.37
CA GLU A 368 -11.55 -22.57 -20.72
C GLU A 368 -10.83 -21.49 -21.54
N VAL A 369 -9.61 -21.10 -21.15
CA VAL A 369 -8.79 -20.13 -21.89
C VAL A 369 -8.61 -20.57 -23.34
N VAL A 370 -8.27 -21.84 -23.57
CA VAL A 370 -8.10 -22.39 -24.94
C VAL A 370 -9.41 -22.43 -25.71
N ALA A 371 -10.55 -22.68 -25.04
CA ALA A 371 -11.85 -22.79 -25.69
C ALA A 371 -12.50 -21.43 -26.00
N THR A 372 -12.28 -20.41 -25.16
CA THR A 372 -13.00 -19.14 -25.26
C THR A 372 -12.19 -18.03 -25.93
N VAL A 373 -10.87 -17.98 -25.74
CA VAL A 373 -10.03 -16.86 -26.21
C VAL A 373 -9.67 -17.05 -27.70
N PRO A 374 -9.91 -16.06 -28.58
CA PRO A 374 -9.68 -16.16 -30.02
C PRO A 374 -8.20 -15.97 -30.38
N PHE A 375 -7.36 -16.90 -29.95
CA PHE A 375 -5.93 -16.86 -30.27
C PHE A 375 -5.64 -17.03 -31.76
N ASP A 376 -6.51 -17.74 -32.49
CA ASP A 376 -6.33 -17.98 -33.92
C ASP A 376 -6.55 -16.66 -34.72
N ASP A 377 -7.52 -15.84 -34.30
CA ASP A 377 -7.74 -14.50 -34.87
C ASP A 377 -6.52 -13.59 -34.59
N LEU A 378 -6.00 -13.61 -33.36
CA LEU A 378 -4.79 -12.88 -33.00
C LEU A 378 -3.57 -13.34 -33.80
N GLN A 379 -3.42 -14.65 -34.02
CA GLN A 379 -2.32 -15.22 -34.80
C GLN A 379 -2.37 -14.75 -36.25
N SER A 380 -3.56 -14.78 -36.87
CA SER A 380 -3.76 -14.33 -38.24
C SER A 380 -3.45 -12.83 -38.40
N ALA A 381 -3.93 -12.00 -37.47
CA ALA A 381 -3.71 -10.56 -37.49
C ALA A 381 -2.24 -10.18 -37.22
N THR A 382 -1.58 -10.86 -36.28
CA THR A 382 -0.15 -10.67 -35.98
C THR A 382 0.72 -11.05 -37.18
N SER A 383 0.43 -12.19 -37.81
CA SER A 383 1.15 -12.65 -39.02
C SER A 383 0.95 -11.69 -40.20
N SER A 384 -0.25 -11.15 -40.37
CA SER A 384 -0.57 -10.14 -41.40
C SER A 384 0.22 -8.84 -41.18
N LEU A 385 0.26 -8.36 -39.94
CA LEU A 385 1.04 -7.17 -39.55
C LEU A 385 2.54 -7.39 -39.81
N GLN A 386 3.09 -8.53 -39.38
CA GLN A 386 4.49 -8.88 -39.61
C GLN A 386 4.84 -8.97 -41.10
N SER A 387 4.04 -9.67 -41.91
CA SER A 387 4.22 -9.75 -43.37
C SER A 387 4.17 -8.36 -44.03
N THR A 388 3.34 -7.46 -43.51
CA THR A 388 3.24 -6.08 -44.03
C THR A 388 4.49 -5.27 -43.70
N ILE A 389 5.01 -5.39 -42.47
CA ILE A 389 6.29 -4.79 -42.05
C ILE A 389 7.44 -5.33 -42.91
N ASP A 390 7.51 -6.64 -43.12
CA ASP A 390 8.55 -7.28 -43.94
C ASP A 390 8.50 -6.82 -45.40
N LYS A 391 7.30 -6.69 -45.98
CA LYS A 391 7.12 -6.13 -47.34
C LYS A 391 7.57 -4.68 -47.41
N ILE A 392 7.23 -3.86 -46.41
CA ILE A 392 7.67 -2.46 -46.33
C ILE A 392 9.20 -2.40 -46.19
N HIS A 393 9.81 -3.26 -45.38
CA HIS A 393 11.26 -3.33 -45.22
C HIS A 393 11.97 -3.76 -46.50
N TYR A 394 11.44 -4.76 -47.17
CA TYR A 394 11.96 -5.23 -48.45
C TYR A 394 11.86 -4.18 -49.56
N ASP A 395 10.71 -3.50 -49.69
CA ASP A 395 10.50 -2.43 -50.66
C ASP A 395 11.37 -1.20 -50.35
N MET A 396 11.64 -0.91 -49.06
CA MET A 396 12.57 0.13 -48.62
C MET A 396 14.02 -0.20 -49.00
N MET A 397 14.48 -1.44 -48.76
CA MET A 397 15.81 -1.89 -49.19
C MET A 397 15.99 -1.86 -50.71
N LYS A 398 14.91 -2.02 -51.48
CA LYS A 398 14.90 -1.87 -52.95
C LYS A 398 14.85 -0.43 -53.46
N GLY A 399 14.81 0.56 -52.56
CA GLY A 399 14.73 1.98 -52.93
C GLY A 399 13.39 2.41 -53.53
N ARG A 400 12.32 1.62 -53.36
CA ARG A 400 11.00 1.88 -53.98
C ARG A 400 10.22 3.04 -53.35
N PHE A 401 10.59 3.47 -52.14
CA PHE A 401 9.90 4.53 -51.40
C PHE A 401 10.56 5.92 -51.48
N GLY A 402 11.65 6.08 -52.25
CA GLY A 402 12.38 7.35 -52.36
C GLY A 402 13.13 7.73 -51.07
N ASN A 403 13.42 9.03 -50.91
CA ASN A 403 14.10 9.57 -49.72
C ASN A 403 13.14 9.65 -48.52
N VAL A 404 12.97 8.53 -47.80
CA VAL A 404 12.30 8.51 -46.49
C VAL A 404 13.35 8.76 -45.40
N ASP A 405 13.01 9.58 -44.40
CA ASP A 405 13.86 9.82 -43.24
C ASP A 405 14.15 8.49 -42.50
N PRO A 406 15.42 8.04 -42.45
CA PRO A 406 15.79 6.75 -41.89
C PRO A 406 15.50 6.65 -40.39
N VAL A 407 15.53 7.78 -39.66
CA VAL A 407 15.24 7.80 -38.21
C VAL A 407 13.75 7.59 -37.97
N TRP A 408 12.90 8.30 -38.71
CA TRP A 408 11.45 8.14 -38.67
C TRP A 408 11.03 6.72 -39.07
N TYR A 409 11.62 6.19 -40.15
CA TYR A 409 11.37 4.83 -40.62
C TYR A 409 11.72 3.78 -39.57
N MET A 410 12.92 3.86 -38.97
CA MET A 410 13.35 2.94 -37.93
C MET A 410 12.43 2.98 -36.71
N GLN A 411 12.01 4.17 -36.28
CA GLN A 411 11.09 4.33 -35.16
C GLN A 411 9.72 3.72 -35.45
N ILE A 412 9.17 3.89 -36.65
CA ILE A 412 7.89 3.27 -37.03
C ILE A 412 8.01 1.76 -37.13
N VAL A 413 9.02 1.23 -37.82
CA VAL A 413 9.18 -0.22 -37.91
C VAL A 413 9.37 -0.83 -36.52
N PHE A 414 10.18 -0.19 -35.67
CA PHE A 414 10.39 -0.65 -34.31
C PHE A 414 9.11 -0.62 -33.46
N SER A 415 8.29 0.43 -33.55
CA SER A 415 7.02 0.49 -32.79
C SER A 415 6.06 -0.62 -33.21
N HIS A 416 5.93 -0.90 -34.50
CA HIS A 416 5.06 -1.97 -35.00
C HIS A 416 5.65 -3.36 -34.74
N LEU A 417 6.98 -3.50 -34.72
CA LEU A 417 7.65 -4.72 -34.27
C LEU A 417 7.38 -5.01 -32.79
N MET A 418 7.39 -3.98 -31.92
CA MET A 418 6.99 -4.17 -30.51
C MET A 418 5.55 -4.69 -30.41
N MET A 419 4.64 -4.27 -31.28
CA MET A 419 3.29 -4.82 -31.33
C MET A 419 3.28 -6.29 -31.75
N VAL A 420 4.04 -6.66 -32.78
CA VAL A 420 4.18 -8.07 -33.19
C VAL A 420 4.71 -8.94 -32.05
N LEU A 421 5.75 -8.49 -31.33
CA LEU A 421 6.31 -9.22 -30.19
C LEU A 421 5.30 -9.38 -29.03
N ILE A 422 4.42 -8.39 -28.80
CA ILE A 422 3.33 -8.53 -27.83
C ILE A 422 2.36 -9.63 -28.27
N GLY A 423 2.01 -9.68 -29.55
CA GLY A 423 1.18 -10.75 -30.12
C GLY A 423 1.83 -12.12 -29.97
N GLU A 424 3.12 -12.25 -30.30
CA GLU A 424 3.88 -13.49 -30.15
C GLU A 424 3.95 -14.00 -28.71
N GLU A 425 4.17 -13.13 -27.73
CA GLU A 425 4.21 -13.52 -26.32
C GLU A 425 2.85 -14.02 -25.81
N LEU A 426 1.75 -13.43 -26.29
CA LEU A 426 0.39 -13.91 -26.00
C LEU A 426 0.11 -15.28 -26.65
N LEU A 427 0.61 -15.50 -27.87
CA LEU A 427 0.49 -16.80 -28.57
C LEU A 427 1.32 -17.88 -27.88
N ARG A 428 2.54 -17.54 -27.44
CA ARG A 428 3.37 -18.43 -26.62
C ARG A 428 2.66 -18.83 -25.33
N TYR A 429 2.00 -17.88 -24.67
CA TYR A 429 1.17 -18.17 -23.51
C TYR A 429 -0.01 -19.11 -23.86
N ALA A 430 -0.64 -18.94 -25.03
CA ALA A 430 -1.68 -19.84 -25.50
C ALA A 430 -1.17 -21.28 -25.68
N GLU A 431 0.02 -21.46 -26.25
CA GLU A 431 0.66 -22.78 -26.39
C GLU A 431 0.95 -23.43 -25.02
N LEU A 432 1.40 -22.66 -24.04
CA LEU A 432 1.58 -23.13 -22.67
C LEU A 432 0.25 -23.59 -22.04
N MET A 433 -0.85 -22.88 -22.32
CA MET A 433 -2.19 -23.26 -21.84
C MET A 433 -2.76 -24.49 -22.58
N ARG A 434 -2.43 -24.67 -23.87
CA ARG A 434 -2.78 -25.88 -24.64
C ARG A 434 -2.05 -27.12 -24.13
N ASN A 435 -0.77 -26.99 -23.77
CA ASN A 435 0.09 -28.08 -23.28
C ASN A 435 0.17 -28.14 -21.74
N PHE A 436 -0.87 -27.66 -21.06
CA PHE A 436 -0.85 -27.50 -19.61
C PHE A 436 -0.82 -28.84 -18.87
N ASP A 437 0.22 -29.05 -18.06
CA ASP A 437 0.43 -30.27 -17.27
C ASP A 437 0.05 -30.04 -15.80
N CYS A 438 -1.13 -30.51 -15.42
CA CYS A 438 -1.64 -30.41 -14.05
C CYS A 438 -0.77 -31.15 -13.00
N SER A 439 0.03 -32.14 -13.41
CA SER A 439 0.77 -33.01 -12.48
C SER A 439 1.97 -32.33 -11.82
N ARG A 440 2.44 -31.21 -12.40
CA ARG A 440 3.58 -30.42 -11.89
C ARG A 440 3.24 -29.61 -10.65
N TYR A 441 1.96 -29.48 -10.31
CA TYR A 441 1.48 -28.58 -9.30
C TYR A 441 1.07 -29.32 -8.02
N THR A 442 1.37 -28.72 -6.88
CA THR A 442 1.18 -29.31 -5.55
C THR A 442 -0.30 -29.55 -5.24
N SER A 443 -0.62 -30.69 -4.62
CA SER A 443 -1.98 -31.01 -4.19
C SER A 443 -2.50 -30.05 -3.10
N THR A 444 -3.82 -29.86 -3.05
CA THR A 444 -4.49 -29.06 -2.01
C THR A 444 -4.18 -29.56 -0.59
N SER A 445 -4.01 -30.88 -0.41
CA SER A 445 -3.65 -31.49 0.87
C SER A 445 -2.24 -31.13 1.35
N ARG A 446 -1.27 -31.09 0.43
CA ARG A 446 0.10 -30.67 0.76
C ARG A 446 0.15 -29.19 1.14
N ARG A 447 -0.66 -28.35 0.48
CA ARG A 447 -0.83 -26.93 0.83
C ARG A 447 -1.37 -26.74 2.24
N ILE A 448 -2.38 -27.50 2.67
CA ILE A 448 -2.93 -27.40 4.02
C ILE A 448 -1.86 -27.76 5.08
N LEU A 449 -1.01 -28.76 4.80
CA LEU A 449 0.10 -29.13 5.68
C LEU A 449 1.21 -28.07 5.70
N ASP A 450 1.58 -27.53 4.54
CA ASP A 450 2.57 -26.46 4.44
C ASP A 450 2.09 -25.22 5.21
N PHE A 451 0.80 -24.88 5.06
CA PHE A 451 0.10 -23.75 5.69
C PHE A 451 0.08 -23.79 7.22
N PHE A 452 -0.34 -24.91 7.83
CA PHE A 452 -0.50 -24.97 9.29
C PHE A 452 0.81 -25.24 10.04
N PHE A 453 1.78 -25.91 9.41
CA PHE A 453 2.92 -26.48 10.16
C PHE A 453 4.30 -26.11 9.62
N LEU A 454 4.52 -26.10 8.30
CA LEU A 454 5.89 -26.04 7.77
C LEU A 454 6.36 -24.61 7.48
N GLU A 455 5.53 -23.76 6.88
CA GLU A 455 5.97 -22.44 6.39
C GLU A 455 6.45 -21.52 7.53
N HIS A 456 5.83 -21.62 8.72
CA HIS A 456 6.14 -20.77 9.86
C HIS A 456 7.38 -21.24 10.66
N TRP A 457 7.75 -22.52 10.55
CA TRP A 457 8.78 -23.14 11.41
C TRP A 457 10.04 -23.59 10.67
N LYS A 458 9.97 -23.74 9.34
CA LYS A 458 11.04 -24.31 8.51
C LYS A 458 12.36 -23.53 8.61
N ASP A 459 12.29 -22.20 8.58
CA ASP A 459 13.50 -21.36 8.60
C ASP A 459 13.87 -20.91 10.02
N PHE A 460 12.92 -20.98 10.97
CA PHE A 460 13.13 -20.54 12.36
C PHE A 460 14.30 -21.26 13.03
N TRP A 461 14.32 -22.60 12.97
CA TRP A 461 15.34 -23.41 13.65
C TRP A 461 16.72 -23.30 13.00
N ALA A 462 16.79 -23.03 11.69
CA ALA A 462 18.04 -22.88 10.97
C ALA A 462 18.68 -21.49 11.19
N GLU A 463 17.87 -20.46 11.42
CA GLU A 463 18.34 -19.09 11.61
C GLU A 463 18.56 -18.71 13.08
N LEU A 464 17.87 -19.36 14.02
CA LEU A 464 17.98 -19.07 15.46
C LEU A 464 19.43 -19.11 16.00
N PRO A 465 20.28 -20.11 15.67
CA PRO A 465 21.67 -20.14 16.14
C PRO A 465 22.49 -18.98 15.59
N LYS A 466 22.32 -18.64 14.30
CA LYS A 466 23.07 -17.55 13.63
C LYS A 466 22.74 -16.20 14.28
N ARG A 467 21.46 -15.98 14.57
CA ARG A 467 20.93 -14.79 15.24
C ARG A 467 21.42 -14.64 16.68
N LEU A 468 21.49 -15.74 17.43
CA LEU A 468 22.05 -15.76 18.80
C LEU A 468 23.55 -15.47 18.81
N THR A 469 24.28 -15.90 17.79
CA THR A 469 25.73 -15.65 17.67
C THR A 469 26.09 -14.27 17.08
N LEU A 470 25.10 -13.43 16.72
CA LEU A 470 25.30 -12.14 16.05
C LEU A 470 26.24 -12.27 14.84
N ALA A 471 26.11 -13.36 14.08
CA ALA A 471 27.09 -13.74 13.07
C ALA A 471 27.10 -12.80 11.86
N THR A 472 26.01 -12.10 11.58
CA THR A 472 25.89 -11.18 10.44
C THR A 472 25.65 -9.72 10.88
N PRO A 473 26.01 -8.74 10.04
CA PRO A 473 25.67 -7.32 10.27
C PRO A 473 24.16 -7.09 10.43
N ASN A 474 23.34 -7.93 9.78
CA ASN A 474 21.89 -7.90 9.92
C ASN A 474 21.43 -8.31 11.33
N ASP A 475 22.09 -9.31 11.94
CA ASP A 475 21.78 -9.76 13.30
C ASP A 475 22.12 -8.70 14.35
N VAL A 476 23.23 -7.99 14.18
CA VAL A 476 23.62 -6.85 15.04
C VAL A 476 22.58 -5.72 14.95
N ARG A 477 22.09 -5.43 13.74
CA ARG A 477 21.02 -4.46 13.54
C ARG A 477 19.73 -4.90 14.21
N LEU A 478 19.36 -6.17 14.04
CA LEU A 478 18.16 -6.74 14.64
C LEU A 478 18.21 -6.69 16.17
N ALA A 479 19.35 -6.98 16.78
CA ALA A 479 19.55 -6.88 18.23
C ALA A 479 19.41 -5.43 18.74
N LYS A 480 19.95 -4.44 18.00
CA LYS A 480 19.77 -3.01 18.31
C LYS A 480 18.29 -2.61 18.23
N ASP A 481 17.58 -3.04 17.19
CA ASP A 481 16.17 -2.74 17.01
C ASP A 481 15.28 -3.44 18.07
N ALA A 482 15.61 -4.68 18.42
CA ALA A 482 14.96 -5.42 19.51
C ALA A 482 15.14 -4.71 20.86
N PHE A 483 16.34 -4.20 21.14
CA PHE A 483 16.63 -3.45 22.36
C PHE A 483 15.83 -2.13 22.43
N LYS A 484 15.80 -1.36 21.33
CA LYS A 484 14.98 -0.13 21.23
C LYS A 484 13.50 -0.41 21.52
N LEU A 485 12.95 -1.46 20.90
CA LEU A 485 11.57 -1.86 21.11
C LEU A 485 11.33 -2.26 22.57
N ALA A 486 12.20 -3.10 23.15
CA ALA A 486 12.10 -3.51 24.54
C ALA A 486 12.11 -2.31 25.50
N CYS A 487 13.03 -1.34 25.32
CA CYS A 487 13.06 -0.11 26.11
C CYS A 487 11.76 0.71 25.98
N GLY A 488 11.32 0.95 24.75
CA GLY A 488 10.13 1.75 24.47
C GLY A 488 8.86 1.16 25.09
N TYR A 489 8.67 -0.15 24.90
CA TYR A 489 7.53 -0.88 25.46
C TYR A 489 7.60 -1.04 26.99
N THR A 490 8.79 -1.23 27.56
CA THR A 490 8.97 -1.29 29.03
C THR A 490 8.65 0.06 29.67
N LEU A 491 9.11 1.17 29.09
CA LEU A 491 8.77 2.51 29.61
C LEU A 491 7.29 2.86 29.42
N ALA A 492 6.67 2.43 28.31
CA ALA A 492 5.23 2.54 28.14
C ALA A 492 4.47 1.84 29.28
N CYS A 493 4.91 0.63 29.65
CA CYS A 493 4.38 -0.16 30.76
C CYS A 493 4.62 0.51 32.14
N VAL A 494 5.73 1.25 32.30
CA VAL A 494 5.95 2.07 33.50
C VAL A 494 4.91 3.19 33.60
N TYR A 495 4.70 3.95 32.52
CA TYR A 495 3.75 5.06 32.53
C TYR A 495 2.30 4.60 32.74
N THR A 496 1.90 3.46 32.17
CA THR A 496 0.56 2.90 32.35
C THR A 496 0.29 2.50 33.80
N LEU A 497 1.26 1.82 34.44
CA LEU A 497 1.17 1.36 35.83
C LEU A 497 1.31 2.50 36.86
N CYS A 498 2.03 3.57 36.55
CA CYS A 498 2.19 4.72 37.44
C CYS A 498 0.92 5.58 37.57
N ILE A 499 0.04 5.55 36.58
CA ILE A 499 -1.18 6.38 36.56
C ILE A 499 -2.35 5.69 37.24
N ASP A 500 -2.41 4.36 37.17
CA ASP A 500 -3.54 3.60 37.68
C ASP A 500 -3.15 2.12 37.81
N PHE A 501 -3.11 1.64 39.05
CA PHE A 501 -2.71 0.29 39.41
C PHE A 501 -3.90 -0.69 39.41
N ASP A 502 -5.11 -0.18 39.67
CA ASP A 502 -6.30 -1.00 39.91
C ASP A 502 -7.13 -1.21 38.64
N SER A 503 -7.01 -0.30 37.67
CA SER A 503 -7.65 -0.44 36.36
C SER A 503 -6.66 -0.22 35.21
N VAL A 504 -5.74 -1.17 35.06
CA VAL A 504 -4.68 -1.11 34.05
C VAL A 504 -5.27 -1.25 32.65
N TYR A 505 -5.63 -0.12 32.04
CA TYR A 505 -6.17 -0.08 30.69
C TYR A 505 -5.07 0.24 29.67
N TYR A 506 -4.85 -0.71 28.77
CA TYR A 506 -3.74 -0.95 27.83
C TYR A 506 -3.53 0.08 26.70
N PHE A 507 -3.68 1.36 26.97
CA PHE A 507 -3.78 2.39 25.95
C PHE A 507 -2.44 2.98 25.48
N GLY A 508 -1.44 3.07 26.35
CA GLY A 508 -0.12 3.63 25.98
C GLY A 508 0.66 2.73 25.01
N MET A 509 0.50 1.41 25.13
CA MET A 509 1.25 0.41 24.35
C MET A 509 0.66 0.15 22.96
N THR A 510 -0.66 0.31 22.78
CA THR A 510 -1.32 0.18 21.48
C THR A 510 -0.90 1.28 20.51
N ILE A 511 -0.55 2.46 21.04
CA ILE A 511 -0.01 3.58 20.25
C ILE A 511 1.39 3.27 19.70
N LEU A 512 2.16 2.37 20.34
CA LEU A 512 3.45 1.91 19.81
C LEU A 512 3.30 0.85 18.71
N MET A 513 2.12 0.23 18.54
CA MET A 513 1.86 -0.79 17.52
C MET A 513 1.93 -0.19 16.11
N GLY A 514 3.11 -0.19 15.49
CA GLY A 514 3.35 0.42 14.17
C GLY A 514 4.28 1.64 14.18
N VAL A 515 4.67 2.14 15.36
CA VAL A 515 5.83 3.04 15.48
C VAL A 515 7.10 2.20 15.23
N GLY A 516 8.07 2.75 14.50
CA GLY A 516 9.21 1.99 13.97
C GLY A 516 8.96 1.39 12.58
N LEU A 517 8.26 2.12 11.71
CA LEU A 517 8.51 2.05 10.27
C LEU A 517 9.88 2.64 9.96
N GLN A 518 10.30 2.40 8.73
CA GLN A 518 11.66 2.60 8.27
C GLN A 518 12.15 4.07 8.29
N ALA A 519 11.28 5.04 8.57
CA ALA A 519 11.63 6.45 8.78
C ALA A 519 11.11 6.96 10.14
N THR A 520 11.97 7.65 10.90
CA THR A 520 11.63 8.29 12.18
C THR A 520 10.54 9.36 12.03
N GLY A 521 10.50 10.08 10.90
CA GLY A 521 9.47 11.08 10.58
C GLY A 521 8.07 10.48 10.43
N ASP A 522 7.92 9.42 9.64
CA ASP A 522 6.63 8.73 9.44
C ASP A 522 6.11 8.12 10.74
N SER A 523 7.03 7.68 11.61
CA SER A 523 6.69 7.11 12.92
C SER A 523 6.14 8.16 13.89
N LEU A 524 6.61 9.42 13.79
CA LEU A 524 6.15 10.53 14.64
C LEU A 524 4.80 11.07 14.16
N VAL A 525 4.61 11.25 12.86
CA VAL A 525 3.31 11.66 12.30
C VAL A 525 2.24 10.60 12.61
N ALA A 526 2.56 9.31 12.44
CA ALA A 526 1.66 8.24 12.84
C ALA A 526 1.39 8.24 14.36
N GLY A 527 2.41 8.49 15.19
CA GLY A 527 2.25 8.63 16.64
C GLY A 527 1.31 9.77 17.04
N LEU A 528 1.46 10.95 16.41
CA LEU A 528 0.60 12.12 16.63
C LEU A 528 -0.85 11.84 16.20
N GLN A 529 -1.05 11.23 15.03
CA GLN A 529 -2.38 10.85 14.56
C GLN A 529 -3.08 9.88 15.51
N ARG A 530 -2.33 8.97 16.15
CA ARG A 530 -2.87 8.03 17.15
C ARG A 530 -3.28 8.71 18.45
N VAL A 531 -2.44 9.61 18.95
CA VAL A 531 -2.77 10.43 20.14
C VAL A 531 -3.99 11.32 19.86
N ALA A 532 -4.08 11.89 18.65
CA ALA A 532 -5.26 12.62 18.21
C ALA A 532 -6.51 11.71 18.18
N GLY A 533 -6.40 10.49 17.62
CA GLY A 533 -7.48 9.50 17.64
C GLY A 533 -7.96 9.15 19.05
N LEU A 534 -7.04 9.00 20.01
CA LEU A 534 -7.33 8.80 21.44
C LEU A 534 -8.07 10.00 22.04
N ALA A 535 -7.62 11.22 21.76
CA ALA A 535 -8.28 12.43 22.24
C ALA A 535 -9.70 12.57 21.67
N PHE A 536 -9.90 12.27 20.39
CA PHE A 536 -11.23 12.22 19.78
C PHE A 536 -12.11 11.12 20.39
N ALA A 537 -11.58 9.92 20.62
CA ALA A 537 -12.32 8.84 21.28
C ALA A 537 -12.75 9.23 22.70
N ALA A 538 -11.87 9.87 23.47
CA ALA A 538 -12.20 10.36 24.81
C ALA A 538 -13.29 11.44 24.78
N ALA A 539 -13.22 12.37 23.84
CA ALA A 539 -14.23 13.41 23.65
C ALA A 539 -15.60 12.81 23.25
N LEU A 540 -15.61 11.88 22.30
CA LEU A 540 -16.83 11.19 21.86
C LEU A 540 -17.45 10.38 23.00
N ALA A 541 -16.64 9.60 23.74
CA ALA A 541 -17.13 8.85 24.88
C ALA A 541 -17.70 9.75 25.99
N TYR A 542 -17.09 10.93 26.22
CA TYR A 542 -17.65 11.95 27.12
C TYR A 542 -19.02 12.47 26.66
N VAL A 543 -19.18 12.73 25.36
CA VAL A 543 -20.46 13.16 24.78
C VAL A 543 -21.52 12.07 24.92
N ILE A 544 -21.21 10.80 24.61
CA ILE A 544 -22.14 9.68 24.78
C ILE A 544 -22.59 9.61 26.24
N ARG A 545 -21.65 9.68 27.19
CA ARG A 545 -22.00 9.62 28.62
C ARG A 545 -22.91 10.78 29.04
N ARG A 546 -22.68 11.99 28.53
CA ARG A 546 -23.45 13.17 28.91
C ARG A 546 -24.90 13.16 28.38
N HIS A 547 -25.15 12.43 27.29
CA HIS A 547 -26.41 12.53 26.54
C HIS A 547 -27.29 11.27 26.55
N HIS A 548 -26.86 10.14 27.13
CA HIS A 548 -27.71 8.95 27.29
C HIS A 548 -28.50 8.97 28.60
N LYS A 549 -29.72 8.43 28.60
CA LYS A 549 -30.55 8.24 29.81
C LYS A 549 -30.55 6.79 30.31
N SER A 550 -30.16 5.84 29.45
CA SER A 550 -30.03 4.41 29.78
C SER A 550 -28.89 3.75 28.99
N ASP A 551 -28.31 2.66 29.51
CA ASP A 551 -27.21 1.93 28.85
C ASP A 551 -27.61 1.41 27.45
N LEU A 552 -28.90 1.07 27.28
CA LEU A 552 -29.50 0.68 26.00
C LEU A 552 -29.47 1.78 24.94
N GLU A 553 -29.48 3.06 25.35
CA GLU A 553 -29.33 4.21 24.44
C GLU A 553 -27.84 4.49 24.12
N ALA A 554 -26.91 4.10 24.98
CA ALA A 554 -25.48 4.35 24.80
C ALA A 554 -24.86 3.47 23.69
N TYR A 555 -25.23 2.19 23.62
CA TYR A 555 -24.74 1.26 22.60
C TYR A 555 -25.00 1.69 21.15
N PRO A 556 -26.23 2.04 20.73
CA PRO A 556 -26.49 2.44 19.35
C PRO A 556 -25.72 3.71 18.97
N ILE A 557 -25.59 4.68 19.88
CA ILE A 557 -24.80 5.90 19.63
C ILE A 557 -23.32 5.55 19.47
N ALA A 558 -22.77 4.68 20.33
CA ALA A 558 -21.38 4.22 20.23
C ALA A 558 -21.11 3.49 18.91
N ILE A 559 -22.01 2.61 18.46
CA ILE A 559 -21.87 1.85 17.20
C ILE A 559 -21.87 2.78 15.99
N VAL A 560 -22.77 3.77 15.96
CA VAL A 560 -22.82 4.75 14.87
C VAL A 560 -21.51 5.54 14.82
N LEU A 561 -20.99 5.98 15.96
CA LEU A 561 -19.71 6.71 16.02
C LEU A 561 -18.52 5.83 15.62
N ILE A 562 -18.49 4.56 16.04
CA ILE A 562 -17.48 3.58 15.62
C ILE A 562 -17.58 3.34 14.10
N ALA A 563 -18.78 3.22 13.53
CA ALA A 563 -18.97 3.05 12.09
C ALA A 563 -18.50 4.28 11.30
N VAL A 564 -18.80 5.49 11.76
CA VAL A 564 -18.33 6.74 11.12
C VAL A 564 -16.80 6.83 11.18
N ALA A 565 -16.20 6.49 12.33
CA ALA A 565 -14.76 6.47 12.49
C ALA A 565 -14.10 5.40 11.58
N LEU A 566 -14.64 4.19 11.50
CA LEU A 566 -14.15 3.15 10.58
C LEU A 566 -14.34 3.55 9.11
N PHE A 567 -15.44 4.19 8.76
CA PHE A 567 -15.68 4.68 7.41
C PHE A 567 -14.64 5.73 7.01
N THR A 568 -14.42 6.74 7.86
CA THR A 568 -13.42 7.80 7.60
C THR A 568 -11.99 7.25 7.56
N SER A 569 -11.72 6.12 8.20
CA SER A 569 -10.41 5.46 8.09
C SER A 569 -10.08 5.01 6.67
N SER A 570 -11.07 4.80 5.79
CA SER A 570 -10.82 4.41 4.39
C SER A 570 -10.13 5.51 3.56
N PHE A 571 -10.09 6.75 4.06
CA PHE A 571 -9.37 7.84 3.43
C PHE A 571 -7.93 7.91 3.95
N PRO A 572 -6.89 7.83 3.09
CA PRO A 572 -5.49 7.75 3.51
C PRO A 572 -5.04 8.89 4.44
N ALA A 573 -5.60 10.09 4.26
CA ALA A 573 -5.27 11.26 5.09
C ALA A 573 -5.68 11.11 6.56
N TYR A 574 -6.77 10.37 6.83
CA TYR A 574 -7.35 10.22 8.17
C TYR A 574 -7.17 8.83 8.76
N PHE A 575 -6.66 7.86 8.00
CA PHE A 575 -6.57 6.44 8.35
C PHE A 575 -6.16 6.19 9.81
N ASN A 576 -4.97 6.64 10.23
CA ASN A 576 -4.46 6.35 11.58
C ASN A 576 -5.29 7.05 12.68
N CYS A 577 -5.78 8.27 12.43
CA CYS A 577 -6.55 8.99 13.45
C CYS A 577 -7.91 8.32 13.66
N SER A 578 -8.64 8.09 12.57
CA SER A 578 -9.98 7.54 12.61
C SER A 578 -10.02 6.07 13.01
N PHE A 579 -9.05 5.26 12.56
CA PHE A 579 -8.96 3.86 12.98
C PHE A 579 -8.71 3.73 14.49
N TYR A 580 -7.77 4.50 15.04
CA TYR A 580 -7.52 4.49 16.47
C TYR A 580 -8.70 5.09 17.25
N CYS A 581 -9.37 6.11 16.72
CA CYS A 581 -10.60 6.62 17.32
C CYS A 581 -11.66 5.50 17.47
N ALA A 582 -11.95 4.76 16.39
CA ALA A 582 -12.89 3.64 16.40
C ALA A 582 -12.51 2.54 17.41
N LEU A 583 -11.23 2.21 17.46
CA LEU A 583 -10.66 1.16 18.32
C LEU A 583 -10.77 1.50 19.81
N LEU A 584 -10.68 2.79 20.16
CA LEU A 584 -10.55 3.26 21.54
C LEU A 584 -11.88 3.67 22.17
N ILE A 585 -12.91 4.00 21.37
CA ILE A 585 -14.26 4.37 21.86
C ILE A 585 -14.82 3.32 22.86
N PRO A 586 -14.85 2.00 22.55
CA PRO A 586 -15.44 1.01 23.46
C PRO A 586 -14.81 1.03 24.85
N SER A 587 -13.50 1.00 24.89
CA SER A 587 -12.72 0.99 26.13
C SER A 587 -12.76 2.33 26.87
N MET A 588 -12.93 3.45 26.15
CA MET A 588 -13.11 4.77 26.76
C MET A 588 -14.48 4.90 27.45
N MET A 589 -15.53 4.28 26.92
CA MET A 589 -16.88 4.28 27.50
C MET A 589 -16.91 3.75 28.94
N HIS A 590 -16.11 2.72 29.25
CA HIS A 590 -15.97 2.19 30.62
C HIS A 590 -15.29 3.18 31.58
N MET A 591 -14.41 4.05 31.07
CA MET A 591 -13.60 4.98 31.88
C MET A 591 -14.23 6.36 32.05
N VAL A 592 -15.27 6.70 31.28
CA VAL A 592 -15.84 8.07 31.29
C VAL A 592 -16.41 8.48 32.65
N ALA A 593 -16.67 7.52 33.55
CA ALA A 593 -17.06 7.80 34.93
C ALA A 593 -16.09 8.73 35.65
N MET A 594 -14.79 8.71 35.30
CA MET A 594 -13.75 9.57 35.88
C MET A 594 -13.04 10.41 34.80
N PRO A 595 -13.49 11.65 34.51
CA PRO A 595 -12.90 12.50 33.48
C PRO A 595 -11.40 12.79 33.66
N LEU A 596 -10.95 12.89 34.91
CA LEU A 596 -9.52 13.09 35.24
C LEU A 596 -8.67 11.91 34.76
N MET A 597 -9.19 10.68 34.87
CA MET A 597 -8.51 9.47 34.39
C MET A 597 -8.37 9.51 32.88
N MET A 598 -9.43 9.88 32.14
CA MET A 598 -9.36 10.01 30.67
C MET A 598 -8.28 10.99 30.23
N PHE A 599 -8.17 12.15 30.89
CA PHE A 599 -7.15 13.15 30.58
C PHE A 599 -5.74 12.67 30.92
N SER A 600 -5.57 12.03 32.09
CA SER A 600 -4.29 11.44 32.50
C SER A 600 -3.81 10.37 31.51
N ARG A 601 -4.72 9.58 30.93
CA ARG A 601 -4.40 8.57 29.90
C ARG A 601 -3.94 9.20 28.57
N VAL A 602 -4.53 10.31 28.16
CA VAL A 602 -4.07 11.06 26.97
C VAL A 602 -2.65 11.59 27.19
N ILE A 603 -2.35 12.09 28.39
CA ILE A 603 -1.00 12.54 28.77
C ILE A 603 -0.01 11.37 28.82
N SER A 604 -0.37 10.24 29.44
CA SER A 604 0.48 9.03 29.47
C SER A 604 0.90 8.60 28.08
N SER A 605 -0.07 8.65 27.16
CA SER A 605 0.08 8.21 25.78
C SER A 605 1.00 9.14 24.99
N SER A 606 0.86 10.46 25.18
CA SER A 606 1.76 11.44 24.58
C SER A 606 3.18 11.32 25.13
N LEU A 607 3.34 11.15 26.45
CA LEU A 607 4.64 10.91 27.09
C LEU A 607 5.30 9.63 26.59
N THR A 608 4.53 8.56 26.38
CA THR A 608 5.05 7.30 25.82
C THR A 608 5.62 7.49 24.42
N VAL A 609 4.91 8.20 23.54
CA VAL A 609 5.39 8.52 22.18
C VAL A 609 6.64 9.37 22.22
N MET A 610 6.66 10.41 23.06
CA MET A 610 7.83 11.31 23.21
C MET A 610 9.04 10.57 23.77
N THR A 611 8.84 9.68 24.73
CA THR A 611 9.92 8.89 25.34
C THR A 611 10.48 7.86 24.36
N TYR A 612 9.61 7.18 23.60
CA TYR A 612 10.05 6.30 22.52
C TYR A 612 10.87 7.07 21.48
N TYR A 613 10.42 8.26 21.08
CA TYR A 613 11.16 9.12 20.16
C TYR A 613 12.52 9.52 20.75
N ALA A 614 12.58 9.90 22.03
CA ALA A 614 13.83 10.22 22.71
C ALA A 614 14.80 9.01 22.71
N ILE A 615 14.32 7.79 22.95
CA ILE A 615 15.15 6.57 22.87
C ILE A 615 15.70 6.38 21.45
N VAL A 616 14.85 6.50 20.43
CA VAL A 616 15.23 6.28 19.03
C VAL A 616 16.19 7.35 18.52
N VAL A 617 16.07 8.60 18.98
CA VAL A 617 16.91 9.71 18.54
C VAL A 617 18.22 9.78 19.33
N PHE A 618 18.16 9.67 20.66
CA PHE A 618 19.32 9.95 21.53
C PHE A 618 20.10 8.71 21.97
N VAL A 619 19.44 7.56 22.17
CA VAL A 619 20.11 6.36 22.73
C VAL A 619 20.69 5.47 21.63
N PHE A 620 19.99 5.33 20.50
CA PHE A 620 20.47 4.58 19.35
C PHE A 620 20.10 5.30 18.04
N PRO A 621 20.95 6.23 17.57
CA PRO A 621 20.64 7.08 16.43
C PRO A 621 20.29 6.27 15.18
N VAL A 622 19.50 6.90 14.30
CA VAL A 622 19.04 6.32 13.03
C VAL A 622 20.23 5.79 12.24
N ASP A 623 20.08 4.57 11.71
CA ASP A 623 21.07 3.89 10.88
C ASP A 623 21.60 4.85 9.79
N THR A 624 22.92 5.11 9.80
CA THR A 624 23.57 6.09 8.91
C THR A 624 23.35 5.72 7.45
N ILE A 625 23.32 4.42 7.14
CA ILE A 625 23.03 3.87 5.81
C ILE A 625 21.63 4.26 5.35
N ARG A 626 20.66 4.28 6.27
CA ARG A 626 19.27 4.60 5.97
C ARG A 626 19.02 6.09 5.85
N VAL A 627 19.69 6.92 6.65
CA VAL A 627 19.71 8.38 6.45
C VAL A 627 20.27 8.70 5.06
N LEU A 628 21.29 7.95 4.64
CA LEU A 628 21.85 8.04 3.31
C LEU A 628 20.88 7.58 2.21
N HIS A 629 20.21 6.45 2.37
CA HIS A 629 19.22 6.00 1.39
C HIS A 629 18.01 6.95 1.31
N ASN A 630 17.54 7.51 2.43
CA ASN A 630 16.50 8.53 2.40
C ASN A 630 16.97 9.80 1.69
N SER A 631 18.26 10.18 1.86
CA SER A 631 18.84 11.28 1.10
C SER A 631 18.96 10.96 -0.39
N GLU A 632 19.26 9.71 -0.74
CA GLU A 632 19.28 9.20 -2.12
C GLU A 632 17.89 9.27 -2.75
N VAL A 633 16.87 8.74 -2.07
CA VAL A 633 15.47 8.78 -2.51
C VAL A 633 14.97 10.23 -2.63
N TRP A 634 15.30 11.09 -1.66
CA TRP A 634 14.96 12.52 -1.75
C TRP A 634 15.60 13.18 -2.97
N VAL A 635 16.88 12.89 -3.23
CA VAL A 635 17.57 13.39 -4.42
C VAL A 635 16.91 12.83 -5.69
N MET A 636 16.60 11.54 -5.76
CA MET A 636 15.97 10.90 -6.92
C MET A 636 14.57 11.43 -7.19
N ASN A 637 13.75 11.63 -6.15
CA ASN A 637 12.44 12.26 -6.26
C ASN A 637 12.59 13.70 -6.74
N GLY A 638 13.54 14.46 -6.20
CA GLY A 638 13.83 15.80 -6.69
C GLY A 638 14.31 15.82 -8.14
N ILE A 639 15.04 14.80 -8.61
CA ILE A 639 15.43 14.67 -10.04
C ILE A 639 14.19 14.36 -10.88
N SER A 640 13.32 13.47 -10.41
CA SER A 640 12.08 13.09 -11.08
C SER A 640 11.11 14.27 -11.19
N ASP A 641 10.95 15.05 -10.12
CA ASP A 641 10.12 16.25 -10.09
C ASP A 641 10.72 17.35 -10.97
N TYR A 642 12.05 17.49 -10.97
CA TYR A 642 12.76 18.37 -11.90
C TYR A 642 12.52 17.98 -13.36
N LEU A 643 12.64 16.70 -13.71
CA LEU A 643 12.38 16.19 -15.06
C LEU A 643 10.90 16.34 -15.44
N SER A 644 9.98 16.06 -14.52
CA SER A 644 8.54 16.23 -14.74
C SER A 644 8.17 17.68 -15.02
N SER A 645 8.71 18.61 -14.24
CA SER A 645 8.52 20.05 -14.45
C SER A 645 9.16 20.54 -15.75
N LEU A 646 10.34 20.01 -16.11
CA LEU A 646 11.00 20.32 -17.38
C LEU A 646 10.21 19.78 -18.57
N ILE A 647 9.61 18.60 -18.46
CA ILE A 647 8.69 18.03 -19.45
C ILE A 647 7.40 18.87 -19.55
N ARG A 648 6.86 19.38 -18.44
CA ARG A 648 5.70 20.29 -18.46
C ARG A 648 6.01 21.60 -19.18
N LEU A 649 7.19 22.17 -18.95
CA LEU A 649 7.68 23.35 -19.67
C LEU A 649 7.89 23.08 -21.17
N LEU A 650 8.36 21.89 -21.54
CA LEU A 650 8.44 21.45 -22.94
C LEU A 650 7.06 21.19 -23.58
N GLN A 651 6.02 21.02 -22.76
CA GLN A 651 4.65 20.78 -23.21
C GLN A 651 3.82 22.07 -23.33
N ALA A 652 4.18 23.12 -22.58
CA ALA A 652 3.55 24.43 -22.66
C ALA A 652 3.81 25.09 -24.04
N PRO A 653 2.79 25.63 -24.72
CA PRO A 653 3.00 26.43 -25.92
C PRO A 653 3.79 27.68 -25.53
N VAL A 654 5.03 27.79 -26.00
CA VAL A 654 5.87 28.96 -25.72
C VAL A 654 5.35 30.11 -26.58
N ASP A 655 4.48 30.92 -26.00
CA ASP A 655 4.21 32.28 -26.47
C ASP A 655 5.12 33.22 -25.67
N ASP A 656 5.92 34.04 -26.35
CA ASP A 656 7.02 34.87 -25.79
C ASP A 656 6.57 35.96 -24.78
N ARG A 657 5.34 35.93 -24.28
CA ARG A 657 4.71 37.02 -23.51
C ARG A 657 4.22 36.65 -22.10
N GLU A 658 4.41 35.43 -21.61
CA GLU A 658 3.98 35.07 -20.25
C GLU A 658 5.12 35.16 -19.21
N PRO A 659 5.09 36.13 -18.27
CA PRO A 659 6.12 36.33 -17.24
C PRO A 659 6.24 35.15 -16.25
N ASP A 660 5.23 34.29 -16.18
CA ASP A 660 5.18 33.13 -15.28
C ASP A 660 6.14 32.00 -15.71
N VAL A 661 6.36 31.81 -17.02
CA VAL A 661 7.26 30.79 -17.57
C VAL A 661 8.72 31.08 -17.20
N MET A 662 9.12 32.35 -17.25
CA MET A 662 10.48 32.76 -16.90
C MET A 662 10.74 32.64 -15.39
N GLN A 663 9.73 32.89 -14.54
CA GLN A 663 9.82 32.61 -13.10
C GLN A 663 9.97 31.12 -12.82
N GLU A 664 9.22 30.25 -13.50
CA GLU A 664 9.38 28.79 -13.35
C GLU A 664 10.76 28.30 -13.81
N ILE A 665 11.29 28.83 -14.92
CA ILE A 665 12.66 28.52 -15.40
C ILE A 665 13.71 28.96 -14.37
N HIS A 666 13.56 30.14 -13.77
CA HIS A 666 14.47 30.61 -12.72
C HIS A 666 14.36 29.76 -11.44
N ALA A 667 13.14 29.35 -11.04
CA ALA A 667 12.92 28.44 -9.92
C ALA A 667 13.55 27.05 -10.17
N LEU A 668 13.42 26.52 -11.40
CA LEU A 668 14.06 25.27 -11.82
C LEU A 668 15.58 25.35 -11.84
N LYS A 669 16.14 26.48 -12.29
CA LYS A 669 17.59 26.72 -12.25
C LYS A 669 18.12 26.80 -10.81
N ALA A 670 17.37 27.42 -9.91
CA ALA A 670 17.71 27.44 -8.48
C ALA A 670 17.67 26.02 -7.87
N CYS A 671 16.62 25.26 -8.16
CA CYS A 671 16.44 23.89 -7.68
C CYS A 671 17.54 22.94 -8.19
N SER A 672 17.91 23.03 -9.47
CA SER A 672 18.93 22.16 -10.08
C SER A 672 20.31 22.32 -9.42
N THR A 673 20.72 23.54 -9.07
CA THR A 673 22.01 23.77 -8.42
C THR A 673 22.08 23.18 -7.00
N GLY A 674 20.98 23.22 -6.25
CA GLY A 674 20.88 22.58 -4.94
C GLY A 674 20.92 21.05 -5.05
N LEU A 675 20.18 20.51 -6.02
CA LEU A 675 20.06 19.07 -6.25
C LEU A 675 21.38 18.45 -6.72
N TRP A 676 22.06 19.05 -7.71
CA TRP A 676 23.35 18.58 -8.22
C TRP A 676 24.46 18.65 -7.16
N ARG A 677 24.38 19.63 -6.25
CA ARG A 677 25.28 19.71 -5.10
C ARG A 677 25.03 18.56 -4.11
N ALA A 678 23.77 18.18 -3.88
CA ALA A 678 23.41 17.02 -3.06
C ALA A 678 23.85 15.69 -3.70
N VAL A 679 23.61 15.50 -5.02
CA VAL A 679 24.07 14.33 -5.80
C VAL A 679 25.58 14.13 -5.66
N ARG A 680 26.37 15.20 -5.78
CA ARG A 680 27.84 15.12 -5.67
C ARG A 680 28.35 14.77 -4.27
N GLN A 681 27.54 15.04 -3.23
CA GLN A 681 27.90 14.75 -1.84
C GLN A 681 27.48 13.34 -1.37
N LEU A 682 26.59 12.65 -2.10
CA LEU A 682 26.14 11.31 -1.74
C LEU A 682 27.25 10.24 -1.85
N PRO A 683 27.97 10.11 -2.98
CA PRO A 683 29.02 9.09 -3.15
C PRO A 683 30.09 9.09 -2.05
N PRO A 684 30.66 10.23 -1.60
CA PRO A 684 31.63 10.23 -0.51
C PRO A 684 31.02 9.84 0.83
N LYS A 685 29.74 10.19 1.09
CA LYS A 685 29.01 9.80 2.31
C LYS A 685 28.67 8.30 2.34
N ILE A 686 28.37 7.70 1.18
CA ILE A 686 28.16 6.25 1.04
C ILE A 686 29.47 5.52 1.33
N LYS A 687 30.58 6.04 0.78
CA LYS A 687 31.90 5.47 0.98
C LYS A 687 32.33 5.52 2.46
N THR A 688 32.12 6.63 3.18
CA THR A 688 32.40 6.70 4.63
C THR A 688 31.46 5.81 5.46
N ALA A 689 30.15 5.78 5.17
CA ALA A 689 29.20 4.92 5.88
C ALA A 689 29.47 3.41 5.66
N SER A 690 30.04 3.03 4.51
CA SER A 690 30.46 1.65 4.22
C SER A 690 31.77 1.23 4.89
N LEU A 691 32.58 2.19 5.36
CA LEU A 691 33.91 1.98 5.94
C LEU A 691 33.92 2.07 7.48
N GLU A 692 32.86 2.62 8.10
CA GLU A 692 32.75 2.69 9.56
C GLU A 692 32.26 1.35 10.14
N PRO A 693 33.07 0.60 10.91
CA PRO A 693 32.51 -0.41 11.80
C PRO A 693 31.61 0.33 12.80
N THR A 694 30.32 -0.03 12.84
CA THR A 694 29.29 0.62 13.68
C THR A 694 29.46 0.31 15.17
N ILE A 695 30.57 0.79 15.73
CA ILE A 695 30.85 1.00 17.15
C ILE A 695 31.45 2.40 17.27
N VAL A 696 30.61 3.43 17.22
CA VAL A 696 30.99 4.73 17.80
C VAL A 696 30.63 4.68 19.28
N VAL A 697 31.58 4.13 20.04
CA VAL A 697 31.75 4.44 21.47
C VAL A 697 32.14 5.91 21.53
N ASN A 698 31.18 6.79 21.78
CA ASN A 698 31.46 8.06 22.48
C ASN A 698 31.37 7.80 23.99
N LEU A 699 32.27 6.93 24.46
CA LEU A 699 32.61 6.71 25.86
C LEU A 699 34.13 6.53 25.95
N THR A 700 34.86 7.44 25.30
CA THR A 700 36.27 7.70 25.63
C THR A 700 36.38 9.00 26.39
N LEU A 701 35.86 8.96 27.62
CA LEU A 701 36.55 9.48 28.80
C LEU A 701 36.08 8.61 29.98
N SER A 702 36.99 7.71 30.39
CA SER A 702 36.91 6.84 31.58
C SER A 702 35.95 5.63 31.52
N MET A 703 36.35 4.55 30.86
CA MET A 703 36.17 3.17 31.40
C MET A 703 37.12 2.20 30.66
N SER A 704 38.42 2.27 30.96
CA SER A 704 39.32 1.16 30.65
C SER A 704 39.23 0.11 31.75
N LYS A 705 38.95 -1.15 31.35
CA LYS A 705 38.93 -2.41 32.13
C LYS A 705 37.68 -2.66 32.99
N MET A 706 36.72 -3.41 32.46
CA MET A 706 35.94 -4.35 33.28
C MET A 706 35.36 -5.50 32.44
N SER A 707 35.76 -6.71 32.80
CA SER A 707 35.29 -7.99 32.28
C SER A 707 33.83 -8.27 32.66
N PHE A 708 33.09 -8.85 31.72
CA PHE A 708 31.62 -9.02 31.67
C PHE A 708 30.97 -9.80 32.83
N THR A 709 31.75 -10.44 33.70
CA THR A 709 31.26 -11.25 34.82
C THR A 709 31.00 -10.48 36.12
N ARG A 710 31.36 -9.19 36.23
CA ARG A 710 31.13 -8.38 37.44
C ARG A 710 29.89 -7.47 37.42
N CYS A 711 29.18 -7.34 36.29
CA CYS A 711 28.01 -6.46 36.20
C CYS A 711 26.78 -6.96 36.99
N CYS A 712 26.64 -8.27 37.25
CA CYS A 712 25.47 -8.79 37.96
C CYS A 712 25.46 -8.47 39.47
N ALA A 713 26.61 -8.12 40.07
CA ALA A 713 26.69 -7.80 41.50
C ALA A 713 26.73 -6.29 41.80
N ALA A 714 27.14 -5.46 40.84
CA ALA A 714 27.28 -4.01 41.03
C ALA A 714 26.03 -3.19 40.67
N CYS A 715 25.08 -3.76 39.93
CA CYS A 715 23.84 -3.08 39.54
C CYS A 715 22.82 -2.92 40.68
N SER A 716 22.94 -3.63 41.80
CA SER A 716 22.00 -3.47 42.93
C SER A 716 22.22 -2.22 43.77
N HIS A 717 23.42 -1.61 43.73
CA HIS A 717 23.79 -0.53 44.66
C HIS A 717 23.85 0.89 44.06
N ARG A 718 23.74 1.05 42.73
CA ARG A 718 23.82 2.39 42.08
C ARG A 718 22.50 2.93 41.53
N TRP A 719 21.44 2.14 41.54
CA TRP A 719 20.10 2.60 41.09
C TRP A 719 19.33 3.35 42.16
N THR A 720 19.71 3.26 43.44
CA THR A 720 19.03 3.93 44.56
C THR A 720 19.41 5.40 44.74
N SER A 721 20.45 5.91 44.09
CA SER A 721 20.98 7.27 44.34
C SER A 721 20.70 8.31 43.26
N CYS A 722 20.01 7.97 42.16
CA CYS A 722 19.64 8.94 41.11
C CYS A 722 18.13 9.24 41.01
N PHE A 723 17.31 8.71 41.94
CA PHE A 723 15.86 8.91 41.94
C PHE A 723 15.35 9.92 42.98
N TRP A 724 16.25 10.68 43.61
CA TRP A 724 15.90 11.79 44.51
C TRP A 724 16.74 13.02 44.13
N VAL A 725 16.32 13.73 43.09
CA VAL A 725 16.32 15.21 42.96
C VAL A 725 15.14 15.60 42.08
#